data_AF-A0A2T5NIJ9-F1
#
_entry.id   AF-A0A2T5NIJ9-F1
#
_cell.length_a   1.000
_cell.length_b   1.000
_cell.length_c   1.000
_cell.angle_alpha   90.00
_cell.angle_beta   90.00
_cell.angle_gamma   90.00
#
_symmetry.space_group_name_H-M   'P 1'
#
loop_
_entity.id
_entity.type
_entity.pdbx_description
1 polymer ?
#
loop_
_entity_poly.entity_id
_entity_poly.type
_entity_poly.pdbx_seq_one_letter_code
_entity_poly.pdbx_strand_id
1 'polypeptide(L)'
;MLTPAEKDAIRDHYRTIADNLPGFRPRAAQRRMLAEIANALSRSKDKEGDDWPERAGESIAVIEGPTGVGKSLAYLLAGGVMAKSRAKKLVVTSATVALQEQLVNRDLPFVVENSGLPLTFALAKGRGRYLCPQRIYALTAENAQGQLLDLDPTLALWDRKPEAGEIETLRQLADAFYYRRWNGDRDAWESVIEDGLWSRVTNDRHGCLKAACPNRPECPFYLARDVLENVDVVVANHDLMLADVSMGGGVILPAPEESYYCIDEAHHLAKKAVNQFSAEHSLAQAMSWLDKVAAAAIRVEALTDKVDIVSQAIEAASACSETLTEWLWLLEGEDALAASSDNLEPTWLIEDGVLPERFQGPTANMATSARSLFKQLSLLSDALGEARKDKGGEAAQVDKTASDLGFLTARAEQLLAVWELFEKETEPASPPIAKWITRRAEGKGDYLFSASPVSAAASLAATLWRRAAGAILTSATLRSLGEFDLLLSQTGLKWMPEVSCVALDSPFNFDEQGELYLPPMLASPKDAGGHTREIVEWLPKLIDVKEPVGTLVLFSSRKQMQEVAAGLPAALRERLLIQGEIPKSLLIEQHHQRLKQSEPSVIFGLDSFSEGLDLPGESCVHVIIAKLPFAMPDDPVGKTLSRWIEKRGGNPFIEITVPEASIKLVQAVGRLIRTERDYGRVTILDNRLQKQSYGKRLLASLPPFKRI
;
A
#
# COMPACT_ATOMS: atom_id res chain seq x y z
N MET A 1 -30.69 -0.15 14.38
CA MET A 1 -30.44 -0.22 15.84
C MET A 1 -29.97 -1.62 16.21
N LEU A 2 -29.10 -1.73 17.20
CA LEU A 2 -28.54 -2.99 17.68
C LEU A 2 -29.60 -3.82 18.44
N THR A 3 -29.82 -5.06 18.01
CA THR A 3 -30.81 -5.97 18.59
C THR A 3 -30.33 -6.53 19.95
N PRO A 4 -31.23 -7.00 20.83
CA PRO A 4 -30.84 -7.70 22.05
C PRO A 4 -29.96 -8.94 21.77
N ALA A 5 -30.30 -9.72 20.74
CA ALA A 5 -29.54 -10.90 20.35
C ALA A 5 -28.09 -10.57 19.94
N GLU A 6 -27.88 -9.48 19.18
CA GLU A 6 -26.53 -9.02 18.82
C GLU A 6 -25.74 -8.57 20.05
N LYS A 7 -26.38 -7.86 20.99
CA LYS A 7 -25.75 -7.42 22.24
C LYS A 7 -25.31 -8.59 23.10
N ASP A 8 -26.17 -9.59 23.24
CA ASP A 8 -25.89 -10.77 24.06
C ASP A 8 -24.83 -11.64 23.38
N ALA A 9 -24.90 -11.85 22.07
CA ALA A 9 -23.86 -12.58 21.32
C ALA A 9 -22.47 -11.95 21.47
N ILE A 10 -22.32 -10.62 21.29
CA ILE A 10 -21.02 -9.95 21.48
C ILE A 10 -20.54 -10.12 22.93
N ARG A 11 -21.43 -9.98 23.91
CA ARG A 11 -21.09 -10.10 25.33
C ARG A 11 -20.65 -11.51 25.68
N ASP A 12 -21.37 -12.51 25.20
CA ASP A 12 -21.13 -13.91 25.52
C ASP A 12 -19.83 -14.39 24.87
N HIS A 13 -19.62 -14.10 23.58
CA HIS A 13 -18.35 -14.42 22.93
C HIS A 13 -17.16 -13.70 23.57
N TYR A 14 -17.31 -12.45 24.02
CA TYR A 14 -16.26 -11.74 24.75
C TYR A 14 -15.96 -12.36 26.13
N ARG A 15 -16.99 -12.84 26.84
CA ARG A 15 -16.84 -13.56 28.11
C ARG A 15 -16.14 -14.90 27.91
N THR A 16 -16.50 -15.66 26.88
CA THR A 16 -15.86 -16.92 26.53
C THR A 16 -14.35 -16.75 26.32
N ILE A 17 -13.92 -15.68 25.66
CA ILE A 17 -12.48 -15.37 25.51
C ILE A 17 -11.82 -15.11 26.87
N ALA A 18 -12.49 -14.35 27.74
CA ALA A 18 -11.97 -14.04 29.07
C ALA A 18 -11.84 -15.30 29.95
N ASP A 19 -12.77 -16.24 29.82
CA ASP A 19 -12.79 -17.49 30.58
C ASP A 19 -11.75 -18.50 30.04
N ASN A 20 -11.51 -18.52 28.74
CA ASN A 20 -10.56 -19.44 28.09
C ASN A 20 -9.10 -18.99 28.14
N LEU A 21 -8.83 -17.70 28.40
CA LEU A 21 -7.47 -17.15 28.33
C LEU A 21 -6.93 -16.76 29.72
N PRO A 22 -5.99 -17.56 30.29
CA PRO A 22 -5.32 -17.20 31.53
C PRO A 22 -4.61 -15.86 31.42
N GLY A 23 -4.96 -14.91 32.28
CA GLY A 23 -4.36 -13.57 32.29
C GLY A 23 -5.03 -12.54 31.37
N PHE A 24 -6.16 -12.87 30.74
CA PHE A 24 -6.97 -11.87 30.04
C PHE A 24 -7.44 -10.78 31.00
N ARG A 25 -7.18 -9.53 30.65
CA ARG A 25 -7.62 -8.37 31.43
C ARG A 25 -8.66 -7.59 30.62
N PRO A 26 -9.92 -7.54 31.06
CA PRO A 26 -10.98 -6.86 30.32
C PRO A 26 -10.81 -5.34 30.43
N ARG A 27 -10.60 -4.66 29.30
CA ARG A 27 -10.35 -3.21 29.26
C ARG A 27 -11.62 -2.42 28.94
N ALA A 28 -11.84 -1.31 29.65
CA ALA A 28 -12.99 -0.43 29.39
C ALA A 28 -12.97 0.13 27.96
N ALA A 29 -11.79 0.58 27.49
CA ALA A 29 -11.57 1.05 26.13
C ALA A 29 -11.94 -0.01 25.07
N GLN A 30 -11.60 -1.28 25.31
CA GLN A 30 -11.94 -2.37 24.41
C GLN A 30 -13.45 -2.64 24.34
N ARG A 31 -14.13 -2.64 25.49
CA ARG A 31 -15.60 -2.78 25.53
C ARG A 31 -16.30 -1.60 24.85
N ARG A 32 -15.77 -0.39 25.01
CA ARG A 32 -16.24 0.79 24.28
C ARG A 32 -16.04 0.61 22.77
N MET A 33 -14.85 0.17 22.32
CA MET A 33 -14.60 -0.11 20.90
C MET A 33 -15.60 -1.12 20.31
N LEU A 34 -15.84 -2.24 21.00
CA LEU A 34 -16.84 -3.24 20.61
C LEU A 34 -18.22 -2.62 20.42
N ALA A 35 -18.65 -1.76 21.36
CA ALA A 35 -19.94 -1.09 21.32
C ALA A 35 -20.03 -0.07 20.18
N GLU A 36 -19.00 0.74 19.95
CA GLU A 36 -18.98 1.72 18.86
C GLU A 36 -19.04 1.04 17.48
N ILE A 37 -18.29 -0.04 17.30
CA ILE A 37 -18.31 -0.85 16.07
C ILE A 37 -19.71 -1.42 15.83
N ALA A 38 -20.27 -2.09 16.84
CA ALA A 38 -21.58 -2.70 16.72
C ALA A 38 -22.68 -1.64 16.47
N ASN A 39 -22.63 -0.51 17.17
CA ASN A 39 -23.58 0.59 17.00
C ASN A 39 -23.52 1.18 15.59
N ALA A 40 -22.33 1.46 15.07
CA ALA A 40 -22.16 1.97 13.71
C ALA A 40 -22.71 0.97 12.68
N LEU A 41 -22.27 -0.29 12.71
CA LEU A 41 -22.73 -1.30 11.76
C LEU A 41 -24.24 -1.58 11.88
N SER A 42 -24.84 -1.41 13.06
CA SER A 42 -26.30 -1.56 13.26
C SER A 42 -27.16 -0.49 12.59
N ARG A 43 -26.54 0.58 12.08
CA ARG A 43 -27.16 1.64 11.27
C ARG A 43 -27.00 1.42 9.77
N SER A 44 -26.40 0.29 9.36
CA SER A 44 -26.38 -0.14 7.97
C SER A 44 -27.80 -0.23 7.41
N LYS A 45 -27.99 0.30 6.20
CA LYS A 45 -29.26 0.27 5.48
C LYS A 45 -29.25 -0.87 4.46
N ASP A 46 -30.29 -1.69 4.53
CA ASP A 46 -30.58 -2.74 3.57
C ASP A 46 -31.21 -2.16 2.29
N LYS A 47 -31.35 -3.00 1.25
CA LYS A 47 -32.01 -2.59 0.00
C LYS A 47 -33.47 -2.19 0.25
N GLU A 48 -33.90 -1.14 -0.44
CA GLU A 48 -35.31 -0.74 -0.52
C GLU A 48 -35.82 -1.07 -1.92
N GLY A 49 -36.45 -2.25 -2.07
CA GLY A 49 -36.78 -2.78 -3.40
C GLY A 49 -35.52 -3.25 -4.14
N ASP A 50 -35.33 -2.75 -5.38
CA ASP A 50 -34.14 -3.06 -6.20
C ASP A 50 -32.99 -2.05 -6.01
N ASP A 51 -33.26 -0.92 -5.35
CA ASP A 51 -32.31 0.19 -5.22
C ASP A 51 -31.60 0.18 -3.86
N TRP A 52 -30.34 0.62 -3.88
CA TRP A 52 -29.58 0.89 -2.66
C TRP A 52 -29.88 2.30 -2.16
N PRO A 53 -30.19 2.47 -0.87
CA PRO A 53 -30.47 3.78 -0.31
C PRO A 53 -29.23 4.67 -0.29
N GLU A 54 -29.44 5.98 -0.31
CA GLU A 54 -28.36 6.93 -0.11
C GLU A 54 -27.75 6.78 1.29
N ARG A 55 -26.41 6.70 1.33
CA ARG A 55 -25.61 6.55 2.54
C ARG A 55 -24.85 7.83 2.82
N ALA A 56 -25.04 8.38 4.02
CA ALA A 56 -24.46 9.64 4.48
C ALA A 56 -23.34 9.42 5.52
N GLY A 57 -22.93 8.16 5.72
CA GLY A 57 -21.87 7.77 6.65
C GLY A 57 -22.37 7.25 7.99
N GLU A 58 -23.67 7.01 8.14
CA GLU A 58 -24.31 6.55 9.37
C GLU A 58 -23.74 5.21 9.87
N SER A 59 -23.32 4.33 8.95
CA SER A 59 -22.70 3.04 9.25
C SER A 59 -21.17 3.08 9.23
N ILE A 60 -20.58 4.27 9.31
CA ILE A 60 -19.14 4.48 9.31
C ILE A 60 -18.67 5.02 10.67
N ALA A 61 -17.61 4.39 11.19
CA ALA A 61 -16.95 4.84 12.41
C ALA A 61 -15.43 4.94 12.23
N VAL A 62 -14.87 6.05 12.66
CA VAL A 62 -13.43 6.30 12.75
C VAL A 62 -13.03 6.20 14.22
N ILE A 63 -12.31 5.15 14.58
CA ILE A 63 -12.00 4.80 15.97
C ILE A 63 -10.49 4.78 16.17
N GLU A 64 -9.96 5.80 16.85
CA GLU A 64 -8.58 5.79 17.34
C GLU A 64 -8.51 4.94 18.61
N GLY A 65 -7.77 3.83 18.54
CA GLY A 65 -7.56 2.91 19.66
C GLY A 65 -6.06 2.76 19.95
N PRO A 66 -5.53 3.38 21.02
CA PRO A 66 -4.12 3.28 21.37
C PRO A 66 -3.60 1.83 21.45
N THR A 67 -2.28 1.66 21.38
CA THR A 67 -1.64 0.36 21.59
C THR A 67 -2.12 -0.28 22.90
N GLY A 68 -2.29 -1.60 22.91
CA GLY A 68 -2.75 -2.34 24.10
C GLY A 68 -4.28 -2.37 24.31
N VAL A 69 -5.08 -1.57 23.59
CA VAL A 69 -6.56 -1.67 23.68
C VAL A 69 -7.08 -3.02 23.19
N GLY A 70 -6.36 -3.69 22.27
CA GLY A 70 -6.82 -4.92 21.63
C GLY A 70 -7.78 -4.65 20.48
N LYS A 71 -7.38 -3.78 19.54
CA LYS A 71 -8.14 -3.36 18.37
C LYS A 71 -8.59 -4.53 17.50
N SER A 72 -7.66 -5.42 17.15
CA SER A 72 -7.92 -6.58 16.29
C SER A 72 -8.98 -7.49 16.86
N LEU A 73 -8.87 -7.82 18.15
CA LEU A 73 -9.92 -8.58 18.83
C LEU A 73 -11.28 -7.88 18.77
N ALA A 74 -11.32 -6.56 18.99
CA ALA A 74 -12.57 -5.81 19.01
C ALA A 74 -13.27 -5.80 17.65
N TYR A 75 -12.56 -5.47 16.56
CA TYR A 75 -13.19 -5.41 15.24
C TYR A 75 -13.49 -6.79 14.65
N LEU A 76 -12.69 -7.82 14.94
CA LEU A 76 -12.97 -9.19 14.48
C LEU A 76 -14.20 -9.76 15.19
N LEU A 77 -14.33 -9.51 16.49
CA LEU A 77 -15.45 -10.03 17.28
C LEU A 77 -16.76 -9.29 16.97
N ALA A 78 -16.79 -7.96 17.13
CA ALA A 78 -18.00 -7.19 16.86
C ALA A 78 -18.34 -7.18 15.36
N GLY A 79 -17.34 -6.99 14.49
CA GLY A 79 -17.54 -7.06 13.04
C GLY A 79 -18.01 -8.43 12.59
N GLY A 80 -17.46 -9.51 13.13
CA GLY A 80 -17.85 -10.89 12.80
C GLY A 80 -19.29 -11.21 13.23
N VAL A 81 -19.68 -10.84 14.47
CA VAL A 81 -21.06 -11.00 14.93
C VAL A 81 -22.03 -10.22 14.06
N MET A 82 -21.73 -8.95 13.77
CA MET A 82 -22.59 -8.09 12.95
C MET A 82 -22.69 -8.58 11.50
N ALA A 83 -21.58 -9.00 10.90
CA ALA A 83 -21.57 -9.55 9.54
C ALA A 83 -22.46 -10.80 9.45
N LYS A 84 -22.32 -11.72 10.42
CA LYS A 84 -23.11 -12.94 10.47
C LYS A 84 -24.59 -12.70 10.75
N SER A 85 -24.93 -11.81 11.69
CA SER A 85 -26.32 -11.51 12.04
C SER A 85 -27.07 -10.78 10.91
N ARG A 86 -26.35 -10.05 10.05
CA ARG A 86 -26.90 -9.26 8.94
C ARG A 86 -26.70 -9.89 7.57
N ALA A 87 -26.19 -11.12 7.51
CA ALA A 87 -25.87 -11.82 6.26
C ALA A 87 -24.96 -11.01 5.31
N LYS A 88 -23.99 -10.28 5.89
CA LYS A 88 -22.97 -9.51 5.17
C LYS A 88 -21.62 -10.22 5.23
N LYS A 89 -20.71 -9.87 4.33
CA LYS A 89 -19.30 -10.30 4.40
C LYS A 89 -18.50 -9.32 5.24
N LEU A 90 -17.54 -9.80 6.04
CA LEU A 90 -16.58 -8.95 6.73
C LEU A 90 -15.28 -8.88 5.92
N VAL A 91 -14.95 -7.71 5.39
CA VAL A 91 -13.68 -7.45 4.69
C VAL A 91 -12.72 -6.74 5.64
N VAL A 92 -11.69 -7.43 6.09
CA VAL A 92 -10.64 -6.85 6.94
C VAL A 92 -9.45 -6.48 6.07
N THR A 93 -9.01 -5.23 6.14
CA THR A 93 -7.86 -4.76 5.35
C THR A 93 -6.76 -4.19 6.23
N SER A 94 -5.51 -4.48 5.88
CA SER A 94 -4.34 -3.95 6.58
C SER A 94 -3.34 -3.29 5.63
N ALA A 95 -2.44 -2.47 6.17
CA ALA A 95 -1.51 -1.68 5.39
C ALA A 95 -0.37 -2.49 4.76
N THR A 96 0.02 -3.62 5.35
CA THR A 96 1.17 -4.43 4.89
C THR A 96 0.83 -5.92 4.84
N VAL A 97 1.57 -6.68 4.03
CA VAL A 97 1.44 -8.15 3.93
C VAL A 97 1.76 -8.82 5.27
N ALA A 98 2.76 -8.34 6.02
CA ALA A 98 3.10 -8.89 7.32
C ALA A 98 1.97 -8.77 8.35
N LEU A 99 1.27 -7.62 8.39
CA LEU A 99 0.09 -7.46 9.24
C LEU A 99 -1.10 -8.30 8.75
N GLN A 100 -1.25 -8.45 7.44
CA GLN A 100 -2.25 -9.32 6.83
C GLN A 100 -2.06 -10.79 7.25
N GLU A 101 -0.82 -11.27 7.25
CA GLU A 101 -0.45 -12.61 7.71
C GLU A 101 -0.64 -12.77 9.22
N GLN A 102 -0.31 -11.74 10.02
CA GLN A 102 -0.59 -11.74 11.45
C GLN A 102 -2.09 -11.94 11.74
N LEU A 103 -2.96 -11.29 10.96
CA LEU A 103 -4.40 -11.45 11.11
C LEU A 103 -4.86 -12.87 10.81
N VAL A 104 -4.38 -13.48 9.73
CA VAL A 104 -4.82 -14.81 9.29
C VAL A 104 -4.18 -15.94 10.08
N ASN A 105 -2.92 -15.82 10.47
CA ASN A 105 -2.16 -16.90 11.13
C ASN A 105 -2.25 -16.84 12.67
N ARG A 106 -2.70 -15.71 13.24
CA ARG A 106 -2.76 -15.54 14.70
C ARG A 106 -4.09 -14.98 15.17
N ASP A 107 -4.47 -13.78 14.74
CA ASP A 107 -5.55 -13.04 15.39
C ASP A 107 -6.95 -13.63 15.08
N LEU A 108 -7.22 -14.05 13.84
CA LEU A 108 -8.48 -14.72 13.45
C LEU A 108 -8.60 -16.14 14.04
N PRO A 109 -7.61 -17.05 13.91
CA PRO A 109 -7.64 -18.34 14.59
C PRO A 109 -7.89 -18.19 16.09
N PHE A 110 -7.21 -17.24 16.73
CA PHE A 110 -7.41 -16.93 18.14
C PHE A 110 -8.86 -16.56 18.47
N VAL A 111 -9.48 -15.67 17.69
CA VAL A 111 -10.89 -15.29 17.89
C VAL A 111 -11.80 -16.51 17.72
N VAL A 112 -11.64 -17.29 16.67
CA VAL A 112 -12.51 -18.44 16.40
C VAL A 112 -12.40 -19.50 17.49
N GLU A 113 -11.18 -19.87 17.88
CA GLU A 113 -10.93 -20.91 18.89
C GLU A 113 -11.38 -20.49 20.29
N ASN A 114 -11.13 -19.23 20.68
CA ASN A 114 -11.32 -18.80 22.07
C ASN A 114 -12.67 -18.13 22.33
N SER A 115 -13.37 -17.63 21.31
CA SER A 115 -14.67 -16.97 21.49
C SER A 115 -15.86 -17.89 21.27
N GLY A 116 -15.68 -19.03 20.59
CA GLY A 116 -16.77 -19.89 20.15
C GLY A 116 -17.63 -19.29 19.04
N LEU A 117 -17.24 -18.15 18.45
CA LEU A 117 -17.89 -17.57 17.28
C LEU A 117 -17.42 -18.36 16.03
N PRO A 118 -18.32 -19.11 15.35
CA PRO A 118 -17.92 -19.87 14.18
C PRO A 118 -17.80 -18.91 12.99
N LEU A 119 -16.59 -18.46 12.69
CA LEU A 119 -16.25 -17.70 11.49
C LEU A 119 -15.37 -18.55 10.59
N THR A 120 -15.70 -18.56 9.30
CA THR A 120 -14.80 -19.00 8.23
C THR A 120 -14.08 -17.79 7.66
N PHE A 121 -12.80 -17.94 7.31
CA PHE A 121 -12.01 -16.83 6.78
C PHE A 121 -11.03 -17.28 5.69
N ALA A 122 -10.70 -16.36 4.78
CA ALA A 122 -9.70 -16.59 3.74
C ALA A 122 -8.92 -15.33 3.38
N LEU A 123 -7.71 -15.55 2.86
CA LEU A 123 -6.76 -14.52 2.48
C LEU A 123 -6.92 -14.16 1.00
N ALA A 124 -7.27 -12.92 0.71
CA ALA A 124 -7.31 -12.39 -0.65
C ALA A 124 -5.93 -11.85 -1.05
N LYS A 125 -5.37 -12.40 -2.12
CA LYS A 125 -4.11 -11.95 -2.74
C LYS A 125 -4.31 -11.53 -4.19
N GLY A 126 -3.40 -10.70 -4.69
CA GLY A 126 -3.34 -10.31 -6.09
C GLY A 126 -2.98 -11.49 -7.00
N ARG A 127 -3.45 -11.47 -8.25
CA ARG A 127 -3.23 -12.58 -9.21
C ARG A 127 -1.75 -12.92 -9.42
N GLY A 128 -0.89 -11.91 -9.45
CA GLY A 128 0.56 -12.08 -9.59
C GLY A 128 1.25 -12.80 -8.42
N ARG A 129 0.52 -13.20 -7.37
CA ARG A 129 1.02 -14.04 -6.27
C ARG A 129 0.75 -15.53 -6.48
N TYR A 130 0.02 -15.91 -7.54
CA TYR A 130 -0.32 -17.29 -7.83
C TYR A 130 0.41 -17.82 -9.06
N LEU A 131 0.81 -19.08 -8.98
CA LEU A 131 1.32 -19.84 -10.10
C LEU A 131 0.25 -19.98 -11.19
N CYS A 132 0.67 -19.85 -12.46
CA CYS A 132 -0.11 -20.18 -13.63
C CYS A 132 0.28 -21.59 -14.11
N PRO A 133 -0.57 -22.63 -13.90
CA PRO A 133 -0.24 -24.00 -14.29
C PRO A 133 0.10 -24.12 -15.78
N GLN A 134 -0.62 -23.38 -16.63
CA GLN A 134 -0.36 -23.37 -18.07
C GLN A 134 1.07 -22.92 -18.41
N ARG A 135 1.59 -21.88 -17.73
CA ARG A 135 2.92 -21.34 -18.01
C ARG A 135 4.01 -22.25 -17.49
N ILE A 136 3.86 -22.76 -16.26
CA ILE A 136 4.88 -23.63 -15.69
C ILE A 136 4.97 -24.95 -16.47
N TYR A 137 3.84 -25.57 -16.84
CA TYR A 137 3.85 -26.79 -17.64
C TYR A 137 4.42 -26.54 -19.04
N ALA A 138 4.16 -25.39 -19.66
CA ALA A 138 4.79 -25.03 -20.93
C ALA A 138 6.32 -24.87 -20.82
N LEU A 139 6.81 -24.36 -19.68
CA LEU A 139 8.23 -24.16 -19.42
C LEU A 139 8.95 -25.46 -18.97
N THR A 140 8.23 -26.42 -18.40
CA THR A 140 8.80 -27.68 -17.89
C THR A 140 8.48 -28.91 -18.75
N ALA A 141 7.69 -28.78 -19.83
CA ALA A 141 7.37 -29.90 -20.71
C ALA A 141 8.63 -30.49 -21.37
N GLU A 142 8.82 -31.81 -21.25
CA GLU A 142 9.97 -32.56 -21.80
C GLU A 142 9.88 -32.86 -23.31
N ASN A 143 8.95 -32.24 -24.05
CA ASN A 143 8.74 -32.51 -25.50
C ASN A 143 9.87 -32.01 -26.43
N ALA A 144 11.01 -31.54 -25.88
CA ALA A 144 12.18 -31.10 -26.64
C ALA A 144 13.26 -32.21 -26.86
N GLN A 145 12.92 -33.50 -26.75
CA GLN A 145 13.83 -34.60 -27.10
C GLN A 145 13.44 -35.38 -28.36
N GLY A 146 12.39 -34.98 -29.07
CA GLY A 146 11.79 -35.80 -30.14
C GLY A 146 11.94 -35.34 -31.60
N GLN A 147 12.37 -34.11 -31.90
CA GLN A 147 12.56 -33.67 -33.29
C GLN A 147 13.84 -32.85 -33.44
N LEU A 148 14.84 -33.47 -34.08
CA LEU A 148 16.03 -32.83 -34.60
C LEU A 148 15.65 -31.76 -35.63
N LEU A 149 16.36 -30.62 -35.57
CA LEU A 149 16.49 -29.57 -36.60
C LEU A 149 15.28 -28.64 -36.78
N ASP A 150 15.03 -27.77 -35.80
CA ASP A 150 14.83 -26.31 -35.97
C ASP A 150 14.40 -25.72 -34.62
N LEU A 151 15.08 -24.66 -34.17
CA LEU A 151 14.75 -23.78 -33.03
C LEU A 151 14.05 -24.46 -31.83
N ASP A 152 14.80 -24.75 -30.77
CA ASP A 152 14.25 -25.22 -29.48
C ASP A 152 12.97 -24.42 -29.13
N PRO A 153 11.77 -25.05 -29.09
CA PRO A 153 10.52 -24.37 -28.82
C PRO A 153 10.52 -23.64 -27.47
N THR A 154 11.38 -24.08 -26.54
CA THR A 154 11.58 -23.42 -25.25
C THR A 154 12.40 -22.14 -25.38
N LEU A 155 13.39 -22.03 -26.28
CA LEU A 155 14.13 -20.79 -26.52
C LEU A 155 13.23 -19.64 -27.01
N ALA A 156 12.05 -19.94 -27.57
CA ALA A 156 11.07 -18.91 -27.97
C ALA A 156 10.21 -18.37 -26.81
N LEU A 157 10.28 -18.98 -25.62
CA LEU A 157 9.60 -18.55 -24.39
C LEU A 157 10.55 -17.78 -23.44
N TRP A 158 11.83 -17.71 -23.79
CA TRP A 158 12.86 -17.02 -23.02
C TRP A 158 13.53 -15.95 -23.88
N ASP A 159 13.66 -14.73 -23.35
CA ASP A 159 14.35 -13.63 -24.04
C ASP A 159 15.88 -13.83 -24.08
N ARG A 160 16.38 -14.77 -23.27
CA ARG A 160 17.78 -15.19 -23.16
C ARG A 160 17.83 -16.70 -22.95
N LYS A 161 18.99 -17.32 -23.16
CA LYS A 161 19.16 -18.73 -22.79
C LYS A 161 18.96 -18.90 -21.27
N PRO A 162 18.05 -19.77 -20.81
CA PRO A 162 17.84 -20.02 -19.38
C PRO A 162 19.08 -20.61 -18.72
N GLU A 163 19.33 -20.21 -17.48
CA GLU A 163 20.37 -20.79 -16.64
C GLU A 163 19.92 -22.14 -16.06
N ALA A 164 20.85 -23.05 -15.81
CA ALA A 164 20.52 -24.39 -15.29
C ALA A 164 19.78 -24.33 -13.94
N GLY A 165 20.12 -23.35 -13.09
CA GLY A 165 19.45 -23.14 -11.80
C GLY A 165 18.00 -22.64 -11.94
N GLU A 166 17.69 -21.84 -12.96
CA GLU A 166 16.32 -21.39 -13.24
C GLU A 166 15.44 -22.59 -13.65
N ILE A 167 15.94 -23.45 -14.53
CA ILE A 167 15.21 -24.65 -14.98
C ILE A 167 14.97 -25.61 -13.81
N GLU A 168 15.98 -25.84 -12.98
CA GLU A 168 15.87 -26.72 -11.82
C GLU A 168 14.82 -26.20 -10.82
N THR A 169 14.83 -24.89 -10.55
CA THR A 169 13.82 -24.25 -9.69
C THR A 169 12.41 -24.42 -10.26
N LEU A 170 12.23 -24.23 -11.58
CA LEU A 170 10.94 -24.42 -12.25
C LEU A 170 10.44 -25.86 -12.16
N ARG A 171 11.33 -26.85 -12.31
CA ARG A 171 10.99 -28.27 -12.14
C ARG A 171 10.56 -28.57 -10.71
N GLN A 172 11.27 -28.06 -9.71
CA GLN A 172 10.90 -28.22 -8.30
C GLN A 172 9.52 -27.63 -7.99
N LEU A 173 9.22 -26.45 -8.54
CA LEU A 173 7.90 -25.82 -8.40
C LEU A 173 6.81 -26.63 -9.10
N ALA A 174 7.08 -27.13 -10.31
CA ALA A 174 6.13 -27.93 -11.08
C ALA A 174 5.82 -29.25 -10.38
N ASP A 175 6.85 -29.96 -9.89
CA ASP A 175 6.71 -31.20 -9.14
C ASP A 175 5.95 -30.97 -7.84
N ALA A 176 6.33 -29.96 -7.05
CA ALA A 176 5.66 -29.66 -5.79
C ALA A 176 4.18 -29.33 -5.99
N PHE A 177 3.86 -28.61 -7.07
CA PHE A 177 2.48 -28.29 -7.44
C PHE A 177 1.72 -29.54 -7.92
N TYR A 178 2.30 -30.32 -8.83
CA TYR A 178 1.70 -31.53 -9.39
C TYR A 178 1.39 -32.58 -8.30
N TYR A 179 2.33 -32.80 -7.37
CA TYR A 179 2.15 -33.71 -6.22
C TYR A 179 1.40 -33.10 -5.04
N ARG A 180 0.82 -31.89 -5.19
CA ARG A 180 0.06 -31.16 -4.15
C ARG A 180 0.81 -30.96 -2.83
N ARG A 181 2.14 -30.87 -2.89
CA ARG A 181 2.99 -30.46 -1.75
C ARG A 181 2.98 -28.96 -1.55
N TRP A 182 2.62 -28.22 -2.60
CA TRP A 182 2.47 -26.77 -2.61
C TRP A 182 1.19 -26.38 -3.35
N ASN A 183 0.49 -25.37 -2.86
CA ASN A 183 -0.81 -24.92 -3.38
C ASN A 183 -0.68 -23.90 -4.53
N GLY A 184 0.53 -23.54 -4.94
CA GLY A 184 0.78 -22.56 -5.99
C GLY A 184 0.76 -21.09 -5.52
N ASP A 185 0.66 -20.83 -4.21
CA ASP A 185 0.81 -19.50 -3.62
C ASP A 185 2.29 -19.18 -3.40
N ARG A 186 2.80 -18.11 -4.03
CA ARG A 186 4.20 -17.70 -3.96
C ARG A 186 4.71 -17.60 -2.52
N ASP A 187 3.91 -17.01 -1.64
CA ASP A 187 4.37 -16.70 -0.28
C ASP A 187 4.29 -17.95 0.65
N ALA A 188 3.66 -19.04 0.19
CA ALA A 188 3.65 -20.33 0.88
C ALA A 188 4.84 -21.23 0.48
N TRP A 189 5.71 -20.77 -0.41
CA TRP A 189 6.91 -21.50 -0.82
C TRP A 189 8.05 -21.31 0.19
N GLU A 190 8.81 -22.38 0.46
CA GLU A 190 9.81 -22.41 1.54
C GLU A 190 11.04 -21.51 1.30
N SER A 191 11.35 -21.21 0.04
CA SER A 191 12.52 -20.43 -0.36
C SER A 191 12.15 -19.14 -1.09
N VAL A 192 13.09 -18.21 -1.21
CA VAL A 192 12.87 -17.01 -2.04
C VAL A 192 12.91 -17.42 -3.51
N ILE A 193 11.85 -17.09 -4.25
CA ILE A 193 11.81 -17.20 -5.71
C ILE A 193 12.18 -15.84 -6.29
N GLU A 194 13.14 -15.80 -7.20
CA GLU A 194 13.53 -14.58 -7.92
C GLU A 194 12.34 -13.98 -8.70
N ASP A 195 12.17 -12.66 -8.63
CA ASP A 195 11.05 -11.97 -9.29
C ASP A 195 11.05 -12.17 -10.82
N GLY A 196 12.23 -12.15 -11.44
CA GLY A 196 12.38 -12.41 -12.87
C GLY A 196 11.84 -13.77 -13.27
N LEU A 197 12.18 -14.81 -12.50
CA LEU A 197 11.69 -16.17 -12.72
C LEU A 197 10.18 -16.28 -12.44
N TRP A 198 9.71 -15.70 -11.33
CA TRP A 198 8.30 -15.73 -10.95
C TRP A 198 7.39 -15.08 -11.99
N SER A 199 7.82 -13.96 -12.57
CA SER A 199 7.07 -13.26 -13.63
C SER A 199 6.77 -14.14 -14.86
N ARG A 200 7.61 -15.16 -15.12
CA ARG A 200 7.44 -16.12 -16.22
C ARG A 200 6.42 -17.22 -15.92
N VAL A 201 6.18 -17.54 -14.64
CA VAL A 201 5.24 -18.59 -14.21
C VAL A 201 3.95 -18.05 -13.60
N THR A 202 3.74 -16.74 -13.61
CA THR A 202 2.47 -16.10 -13.22
C THR A 202 1.82 -15.39 -14.41
N ASN A 203 0.61 -14.86 -14.22
CA ASN A 203 -0.09 -14.14 -15.27
C ASN A 203 -0.88 -12.96 -14.68
N ASP A 204 -1.06 -11.90 -15.45
CA ASP A 204 -1.95 -10.81 -15.08
C ASP A 204 -3.39 -11.09 -15.57
N ARG A 205 -4.29 -10.12 -15.46
CA ARG A 205 -5.69 -10.29 -15.90
C ARG A 205 -5.86 -10.32 -17.42
N HIS A 206 -4.89 -9.78 -18.15
CA HIS A 206 -4.92 -9.57 -19.60
C HIS A 206 -4.31 -10.76 -20.34
N GLY A 207 -3.21 -11.34 -19.84
CA GLY A 207 -2.63 -12.56 -20.38
C GLY A 207 -3.35 -13.84 -19.96
N CYS A 208 -4.27 -13.77 -18.99
CA CYS A 208 -5.04 -14.93 -18.54
C CYS A 208 -6.18 -15.28 -19.50
N LEU A 209 -6.25 -16.54 -19.91
CA LEU A 209 -7.31 -17.09 -20.79
C LEU A 209 -8.67 -17.30 -20.09
N LYS A 210 -8.76 -16.97 -18.80
CA LYS A 210 -9.98 -16.99 -17.98
C LYS A 210 -10.77 -18.30 -18.10
N ALA A 211 -11.99 -18.24 -18.63
CA ALA A 211 -12.88 -19.40 -18.78
C ALA A 211 -12.40 -20.38 -19.86
N ALA A 212 -11.59 -19.93 -20.81
CA ALA A 212 -11.05 -20.77 -21.88
C ALA A 212 -9.76 -21.51 -21.48
N CYS A 213 -9.25 -21.32 -20.26
CA CYS A 213 -8.02 -21.98 -19.80
C CYS A 213 -8.27 -23.46 -19.44
N PRO A 214 -7.52 -24.43 -20.01
CA PRO A 214 -7.70 -25.86 -19.75
C PRO A 214 -7.31 -26.23 -18.31
N ASN A 215 -6.34 -25.52 -17.72
CA ASN A 215 -5.93 -25.71 -16.33
C ASN A 215 -6.75 -24.87 -15.33
N ARG A 216 -7.91 -24.31 -15.74
CA ARG A 216 -8.79 -23.56 -14.82
C ARG A 216 -9.19 -24.38 -13.57
N PRO A 217 -9.58 -25.66 -13.68
CA PRO A 217 -10.02 -26.44 -12.51
C PRO A 217 -8.94 -26.63 -11.43
N GLU A 218 -7.66 -26.62 -11.81
CA GLU A 218 -6.52 -26.73 -10.89
C GLU A 218 -5.85 -25.37 -10.62
N CYS A 219 -6.37 -24.27 -11.18
CA CYS A 219 -5.72 -22.97 -11.11
C CYS A 219 -5.75 -22.40 -9.68
N PRO A 220 -4.60 -22.19 -9.02
CA PRO A 220 -4.53 -21.70 -7.65
C PRO A 220 -5.29 -20.39 -7.43
N PHE A 221 -5.21 -19.48 -8.39
CA PHE A 221 -5.90 -18.20 -8.33
C PHE A 221 -7.43 -18.38 -8.29
N TYR A 222 -8.01 -19.21 -9.17
CA TYR A 222 -9.46 -19.41 -9.20
C TYR A 222 -9.93 -20.21 -7.99
N LEU A 223 -9.19 -21.25 -7.58
CA LEU A 223 -9.49 -21.98 -6.35
C LEU A 223 -9.51 -21.04 -5.13
N ALA A 224 -8.52 -20.14 -5.01
CA ALA A 224 -8.51 -19.14 -3.95
C ALA A 224 -9.70 -18.17 -4.07
N ARG A 225 -10.11 -17.77 -5.27
CA ARG A 225 -11.28 -16.89 -5.50
C ARG A 225 -12.59 -17.55 -5.10
N ASP A 226 -12.80 -18.80 -5.47
CA ASP A 226 -14.01 -19.56 -5.14
C ASP A 226 -14.15 -19.73 -3.61
N VAL A 227 -13.03 -19.84 -2.88
CA VAL A 227 -13.03 -19.83 -1.41
C VAL A 227 -13.50 -18.48 -0.86
N LEU A 228 -13.09 -17.34 -1.44
CA LEU A 228 -13.47 -16.01 -0.95
C LEU A 228 -15.00 -15.78 -0.97
N GLU A 229 -15.72 -16.38 -1.91
CA GLU A 229 -17.18 -16.27 -2.01
C GLU A 229 -17.89 -16.96 -0.84
N ASN A 230 -17.30 -18.02 -0.30
CA ASN A 230 -17.93 -18.91 0.67
C ASN A 230 -17.56 -18.62 2.13
N VAL A 231 -16.55 -17.79 2.39
CA VAL A 231 -16.11 -17.45 3.76
C VAL A 231 -16.84 -16.26 4.37
N ASP A 232 -16.98 -16.22 5.69
CA ASP A 232 -17.58 -15.09 6.42
C ASP A 232 -16.67 -13.85 6.41
N VAL A 233 -15.35 -14.07 6.51
CA VAL A 233 -14.33 -13.02 6.61
C VAL A 233 -13.31 -13.12 5.47
N VAL A 234 -13.15 -12.03 4.73
CA VAL A 234 -12.10 -11.89 3.70
C VAL A 234 -11.03 -10.94 4.21
N VAL A 235 -9.78 -11.42 4.27
CA VAL A 235 -8.63 -10.59 4.67
C VAL A 235 -7.86 -10.13 3.44
N ALA A 236 -7.74 -8.82 3.25
CA ALA A 236 -7.02 -8.19 2.14
C ALA A 236 -5.95 -7.21 2.67
N ASN A 237 -5.09 -6.72 1.78
CA ASN A 237 -4.32 -5.51 2.06
C ASN A 237 -5.05 -4.28 1.48
N HIS A 238 -4.67 -3.08 1.92
CA HIS A 238 -5.27 -1.84 1.41
C HIS A 238 -5.11 -1.71 -0.11
N ASP A 239 -3.98 -2.12 -0.68
CA ASP A 239 -3.73 -1.97 -2.12
C ASP A 239 -4.71 -2.81 -2.95
N LEU A 240 -5.00 -4.05 -2.52
CA LEU A 240 -5.97 -4.93 -3.17
C LEU A 240 -7.40 -4.41 -3.01
N MET A 241 -7.75 -3.87 -1.84
CA MET A 241 -9.05 -3.21 -1.62
C MET A 241 -9.21 -1.99 -2.53
N LEU A 242 -8.20 -1.13 -2.61
CA LEU A 242 -8.24 0.07 -3.44
C LEU A 242 -8.28 -0.27 -4.93
N ALA A 243 -7.57 -1.32 -5.36
CA ALA A 243 -7.65 -1.85 -6.71
C ALA A 243 -9.07 -2.36 -7.04
N ASP A 244 -9.71 -3.12 -6.14
CA ASP A 244 -11.10 -3.54 -6.30
C ASP A 244 -12.05 -2.34 -6.44
N VAL A 245 -11.91 -1.39 -5.53
CA VAL A 245 -12.70 -0.14 -5.47
C VAL A 245 -12.51 0.70 -6.75
N SER A 246 -11.30 0.76 -7.32
CA SER A 246 -11.05 1.46 -8.59
C SER A 246 -11.73 0.80 -9.79
N MET A 247 -12.00 -0.50 -9.73
CA MET A 247 -12.72 -1.24 -10.77
C MET A 247 -14.25 -1.23 -10.54
N GLY A 248 -14.73 -0.40 -9.61
CA GLY A 248 -16.13 -0.33 -9.26
C GLY A 248 -16.57 -1.31 -8.17
N GLY A 249 -15.66 -1.98 -7.47
CA GLY A 249 -15.96 -2.81 -6.30
C GLY A 249 -16.75 -4.09 -6.61
N GLY A 250 -16.42 -5.20 -5.95
CA GLY A 250 -17.13 -6.47 -6.19
C GLY A 250 -16.51 -7.34 -7.30
N VAL A 251 -15.37 -6.93 -7.85
CA VAL A 251 -14.67 -7.66 -8.93
C VAL A 251 -13.67 -8.65 -8.36
N ILE A 252 -12.97 -8.23 -7.31
CA ILE A 252 -11.99 -8.97 -6.53
C ILE A 252 -12.61 -9.30 -5.17
N LEU A 253 -13.01 -8.29 -4.41
CA LEU A 253 -13.59 -8.51 -3.08
C LEU A 253 -15.11 -8.66 -3.22
N PRO A 254 -15.81 -9.13 -2.18
CA PRO A 254 -17.28 -9.11 -2.19
C PRO A 254 -17.80 -7.69 -2.43
N ALA A 255 -18.97 -7.57 -3.04
CA ALA A 255 -19.57 -6.28 -3.40
C ALA A 255 -19.64 -5.35 -2.18
N PRO A 256 -19.24 -4.07 -2.29
CA PRO A 256 -19.25 -3.14 -1.17
C PRO A 256 -20.59 -3.08 -0.45
N GLU A 257 -21.69 -3.15 -1.21
CA GLU A 257 -23.05 -3.03 -0.70
C GLU A 257 -23.49 -4.20 0.19
N GLU A 258 -22.79 -5.34 0.07
CA GLU A 258 -22.98 -6.54 0.87
C GLU A 258 -21.83 -6.77 1.87
N SER A 259 -20.96 -5.77 2.04
CA SER A 259 -19.73 -5.90 2.82
C SER A 259 -19.59 -4.87 3.92
N TYR A 260 -19.18 -5.32 5.11
CA TYR A 260 -18.62 -4.48 6.16
C TYR A 260 -17.11 -4.44 6.05
N TYR A 261 -16.53 -3.24 6.01
CA TYR A 261 -15.09 -3.06 5.96
C TYR A 261 -14.53 -2.78 7.34
N CYS A 262 -13.47 -3.47 7.74
CA CYS A 262 -12.62 -3.10 8.87
C CYS A 262 -11.23 -2.76 8.34
N ILE A 263 -10.92 -1.47 8.29
CA ILE A 263 -9.68 -0.92 7.77
C ILE A 263 -8.76 -0.66 8.96
N ASP A 264 -7.84 -1.58 9.18
CA ASP A 264 -6.82 -1.48 10.22
C ASP A 264 -5.62 -0.69 9.72
N GLU A 265 -4.93 0.02 10.62
CA GLU A 265 -3.89 0.99 10.28
C GLU A 265 -4.35 2.03 9.22
N ALA A 266 -5.61 2.48 9.36
CA ALA A 266 -6.27 3.38 8.41
C ALA A 266 -5.56 4.73 8.18
N HIS A 267 -4.57 5.08 9.00
CA HIS A 267 -3.71 6.24 8.80
C HIS A 267 -2.88 6.16 7.50
N HIS A 268 -2.67 4.96 6.93
CA HIS A 268 -2.03 4.77 5.63
C HIS A 268 -2.99 4.89 4.44
N LEU A 269 -4.31 4.86 4.67
CA LEU A 269 -5.32 4.72 3.62
C LEU A 269 -5.25 5.85 2.59
N ALA A 270 -5.18 7.10 3.06
CA ALA A 270 -5.15 8.28 2.19
C ALA A 270 -3.97 8.24 1.19
N LYS A 271 -2.75 7.99 1.70
CA LYS A 271 -1.54 7.94 0.88
C LYS A 271 -1.57 6.77 -0.11
N LYS A 272 -2.00 5.59 0.33
CA LYS A 272 -2.13 4.42 -0.55
C LYS A 272 -3.20 4.64 -1.63
N ALA A 273 -4.31 5.28 -1.29
CA ALA A 273 -5.36 5.61 -2.24
C ALA A 273 -4.85 6.57 -3.31
N VAL A 274 -4.12 7.63 -2.94
CA VAL A 274 -3.49 8.56 -3.90
C VAL A 274 -2.57 7.79 -4.87
N ASN A 275 -1.70 6.93 -4.35
CA ASN A 275 -0.81 6.12 -5.18
C ASN A 275 -1.57 5.16 -6.11
N GLN A 276 -2.66 4.54 -5.64
CA GLN A 276 -3.46 3.61 -6.45
C GLN A 276 -4.12 4.29 -7.65
N PHE A 277 -4.46 5.57 -7.52
CA PHE A 277 -5.04 6.37 -8.61
C PHE A 277 -3.99 7.13 -9.44
N SER A 278 -2.70 6.86 -9.22
CA SER A 278 -1.61 7.39 -10.04
C SER A 278 -1.31 6.48 -11.24
N ALA A 279 -0.79 7.07 -12.31
CA ALA A 279 -0.37 6.35 -13.50
C ALA A 279 0.97 6.90 -14.01
N GLU A 280 1.78 6.03 -14.59
CA GLU A 280 3.03 6.42 -15.25
C GLU A 280 3.34 5.52 -16.45
N HIS A 281 4.05 6.04 -17.46
CA HIS A 281 4.64 5.24 -18.52
C HIS A 281 5.90 5.90 -19.11
N SER A 282 6.82 5.09 -19.61
CA SER A 282 8.00 5.54 -20.35
C SER A 282 7.67 5.77 -21.83
N LEU A 283 8.27 6.80 -22.44
CA LEU A 283 8.16 7.09 -23.86
C LEU A 283 8.85 6.01 -24.70
N ALA A 284 10.12 5.71 -24.40
CA ALA A 284 10.90 4.75 -25.18
C ALA A 284 10.33 3.32 -25.07
N GLN A 285 9.87 2.93 -23.87
CA GLN A 285 9.19 1.64 -23.69
C GLN A 285 7.88 1.60 -24.48
N ALA A 286 7.10 2.70 -24.47
CA ALA A 286 5.87 2.81 -25.25
C ALA A 286 6.11 2.59 -26.75
N MET A 287 7.06 3.33 -27.33
CA MET A 287 7.48 3.15 -28.71
C MET A 287 7.87 1.69 -29.01
N SER A 288 8.69 1.08 -28.14
CA SER A 288 9.20 -0.28 -28.36
C SER A 288 8.12 -1.37 -28.39
N TRP A 289 7.07 -1.28 -27.57
CA TRP A 289 6.00 -2.27 -27.60
C TRP A 289 4.91 -1.93 -28.62
N LEU A 290 4.69 -0.66 -28.96
CA LEU A 290 3.79 -0.26 -30.04
C LEU A 290 4.21 -0.88 -31.39
N ASP A 291 5.51 -0.93 -31.68
CA ASP A 291 6.06 -1.59 -32.87
C ASP A 291 5.71 -3.09 -32.95
N LYS A 292 5.41 -3.72 -31.82
CA LYS A 292 5.05 -5.15 -31.75
C LYS A 292 3.56 -5.40 -31.96
N VAL A 293 2.72 -4.36 -31.89
CA VAL A 293 1.26 -4.49 -32.01
C VAL A 293 0.86 -5.08 -33.36
N ALA A 294 1.43 -4.58 -34.46
CA ALA A 294 1.08 -5.07 -35.80
C ALA A 294 1.38 -6.56 -35.97
N ALA A 295 2.57 -7.00 -35.56
CA ALA A 295 2.95 -8.41 -35.64
C ALA A 295 2.03 -9.30 -34.78
N ALA A 296 1.61 -8.83 -33.59
CA ALA A 296 0.69 -9.57 -32.74
C ALA A 296 -0.73 -9.61 -33.33
N ALA A 297 -1.25 -8.48 -33.83
CA ALA A 297 -2.59 -8.39 -34.41
C ALA A 297 -2.73 -9.27 -35.66
N ILE A 298 -1.71 -9.33 -36.53
CA ILE A 298 -1.70 -10.24 -37.70
C ILE A 298 -1.75 -11.72 -37.28
N ARG A 299 -1.09 -12.09 -36.17
CA ARG A 299 -1.20 -13.46 -35.63
C ARG A 299 -2.62 -13.76 -35.16
N VAL A 300 -3.32 -12.78 -34.59
CA VAL A 300 -4.73 -12.93 -34.18
C VAL A 300 -5.64 -13.03 -35.41
N GLU A 301 -5.36 -12.28 -36.47
CA GLU A 301 -6.10 -12.35 -37.74
C GLU A 301 -6.12 -13.78 -38.28
N ALA A 302 -4.95 -14.42 -38.35
CA ALA A 302 -4.78 -15.80 -38.82
C ALA A 302 -5.58 -16.83 -38.00
N LEU A 303 -5.98 -16.48 -36.78
CA LEU A 303 -6.70 -17.36 -35.85
C LEU A 303 -8.20 -17.02 -35.73
N THR A 304 -8.63 -15.79 -36.03
CA THR A 304 -9.97 -15.27 -35.67
C THR A 304 -10.76 -14.65 -36.83
N ASP A 305 -10.15 -14.47 -38.02
CA ASP A 305 -10.74 -13.82 -39.20
C ASP A 305 -11.28 -12.39 -38.93
N LYS A 306 -10.84 -11.71 -37.86
CA LYS A 306 -11.27 -10.37 -37.45
C LYS A 306 -10.48 -9.24 -38.11
N VAL A 307 -10.47 -9.20 -39.44
CA VAL A 307 -9.65 -8.27 -40.26
C VAL A 307 -9.88 -6.80 -39.87
N ASP A 308 -11.13 -6.37 -39.67
CA ASP A 308 -11.46 -4.97 -39.35
C ASP A 308 -10.87 -4.52 -38.00
N ILE A 309 -10.94 -5.39 -36.97
CA ILE A 309 -10.43 -5.09 -35.63
C ILE A 309 -8.90 -5.02 -35.67
N VAL A 310 -8.27 -5.89 -36.46
CA VAL A 310 -6.82 -5.91 -36.67
C VAL A 310 -6.35 -4.62 -37.35
N SER A 311 -7.01 -4.18 -38.43
CA SER A 311 -6.68 -2.91 -39.11
C SER A 311 -6.79 -1.72 -38.14
N GLN A 312 -7.89 -1.65 -37.38
CA GLN A 312 -8.11 -0.57 -36.40
C GLN A 312 -7.08 -0.59 -35.26
N ALA A 313 -6.65 -1.77 -34.80
CA ALA A 313 -5.61 -1.88 -33.79
C ALA A 313 -4.24 -1.37 -34.32
N ILE A 314 -3.91 -1.70 -35.57
CA ILE A 314 -2.67 -1.25 -36.22
C ILE A 314 -2.69 0.27 -36.44
N GLU A 315 -3.79 0.80 -36.97
CA GLU A 315 -3.97 2.25 -37.16
C GLU A 315 -3.89 3.01 -35.83
N ALA A 316 -4.53 2.52 -34.78
CA ALA A 316 -4.47 3.13 -33.45
C ALA A 316 -3.06 3.08 -32.84
N ALA A 317 -2.31 1.99 -33.06
CA ALA A 317 -0.92 1.89 -32.61
C ALA A 317 -0.02 2.88 -33.35
N SER A 318 -0.17 3.01 -34.68
CA SER A 318 0.56 4.00 -35.48
C SER A 318 0.26 5.43 -35.04
N ALA A 319 -1.01 5.76 -34.78
CA ALA A 319 -1.41 7.08 -34.28
C ALA A 319 -0.79 7.38 -32.90
N CYS A 320 -0.71 6.38 -32.01
CA CYS A 320 0.01 6.52 -30.74
C CYS A 320 1.50 6.82 -30.98
N SER A 321 2.17 6.08 -31.86
CA SER A 321 3.60 6.29 -32.18
C SER A 321 3.86 7.67 -32.80
N GLU A 322 3.00 8.13 -33.70
CA GLU A 322 3.08 9.47 -34.29
C GLU A 322 2.95 10.56 -33.22
N THR A 323 1.96 10.43 -32.34
CA THR A 323 1.72 11.40 -31.27
C THR A 323 2.85 11.39 -30.22
N LEU A 324 3.40 10.22 -29.88
CA LEU A 324 4.58 10.12 -29.00
C LEU A 324 5.84 10.72 -29.64
N THR A 325 5.97 10.64 -30.97
CA THR A 325 7.06 11.28 -31.71
C THR A 325 6.91 12.81 -31.69
N GLU A 326 5.69 13.33 -31.83
CA GLU A 326 5.39 14.75 -31.65
C GLU A 326 5.74 15.21 -30.23
N TRP A 327 5.35 14.44 -29.20
CA TRP A 327 5.74 14.70 -27.82
C TRP A 327 7.25 14.71 -27.62
N LEU A 328 7.98 13.75 -28.19
CA LEU A 328 9.44 13.71 -28.09
C LEU A 328 10.07 15.02 -28.60
N TRP A 329 9.61 15.51 -29.76
CA TRP A 329 10.10 16.76 -30.33
C TRP A 329 9.79 17.98 -29.44
N LEU A 330 8.58 18.03 -28.86
CA LEU A 330 8.20 19.10 -27.94
C LEU A 330 9.03 19.08 -26.64
N LEU A 331 9.34 17.89 -26.11
CA LEU A 331 10.11 17.73 -24.87
C LEU A 331 11.59 18.05 -25.04
N GLU A 332 12.17 17.77 -26.21
CA GLU A 332 13.55 18.18 -26.53
C GLU A 332 13.74 19.71 -26.51
N GLY A 333 12.67 20.47 -26.76
CA GLY A 333 12.65 21.94 -26.67
C GLY A 333 12.21 22.51 -25.32
N GLU A 334 12.07 21.70 -24.27
CA GLU A 334 11.62 22.14 -22.95
C GLU A 334 12.81 22.37 -22.00
N ASP A 335 13.07 23.64 -21.66
CA ASP A 335 14.20 24.04 -20.80
C ASP A 335 14.15 23.38 -19.41
N ALA A 336 12.95 23.13 -18.88
CA ALA A 336 12.78 22.47 -17.58
C ALA A 336 13.28 21.01 -17.55
N LEU A 337 13.48 20.39 -18.71
CA LEU A 337 14.00 19.03 -18.87
C LEU A 337 15.46 19.00 -19.36
N ALA A 338 16.12 20.15 -19.49
CA ALA A 338 17.53 20.23 -19.84
C ALA A 338 18.39 19.67 -18.69
N ALA A 339 19.11 18.58 -18.96
CA ALA A 339 20.02 18.00 -17.97
C ALA A 339 21.24 18.89 -17.74
N SER A 340 21.71 18.96 -16.50
CA SER A 340 22.89 19.71 -16.09
C SER A 340 23.87 18.81 -15.32
N SER A 341 25.07 19.31 -15.04
CA SER A 341 26.06 18.59 -14.21
C SER A 341 25.52 18.24 -12.82
N ASP A 342 24.60 19.06 -12.31
CA ASP A 342 24.07 18.97 -10.95
C ASP A 342 22.74 18.22 -10.90
N ASN A 343 22.06 18.07 -12.05
CA ASN A 343 20.80 17.35 -12.16
C ASN A 343 20.72 16.56 -13.47
N LEU A 344 21.08 15.28 -13.40
CA LEU A 344 21.06 14.37 -14.54
C LEU A 344 19.65 13.88 -14.91
N GLU A 345 18.70 13.91 -13.96
CA GLU A 345 17.32 13.48 -14.14
C GLU A 345 16.32 14.61 -13.80
N PRO A 346 16.32 15.71 -14.60
CA PRO A 346 15.41 16.82 -14.35
C PRO A 346 13.95 16.40 -14.46
N THR A 347 13.12 16.99 -13.62
CA THR A 347 11.67 16.77 -13.59
C THR A 347 10.95 18.08 -13.84
N TRP A 348 10.15 18.11 -14.89
CA TRP A 348 9.25 19.21 -15.19
C TRP A 348 7.89 18.95 -14.55
N LEU A 349 7.58 19.71 -13.50
CA LEU A 349 6.26 19.71 -12.86
C LEU A 349 5.36 20.72 -13.58
N ILE A 350 4.26 20.23 -14.15
CA ILE A 350 3.27 21.07 -14.83
C ILE A 350 2.49 21.87 -13.78
N GLU A 351 2.54 23.19 -13.90
CA GLU A 351 1.95 24.08 -12.89
C GLU A 351 0.43 23.94 -12.84
N ASP A 352 -0.10 23.72 -11.63
CA ASP A 352 -1.53 23.55 -11.36
C ASP A 352 -2.22 22.42 -12.14
N GLY A 353 -1.45 21.51 -12.73
CA GLY A 353 -1.97 20.48 -13.62
C GLY A 353 -2.53 21.01 -14.94
N VAL A 354 -2.23 22.26 -15.30
CA VAL A 354 -2.67 22.90 -16.55
C VAL A 354 -1.53 22.84 -17.56
N LEU A 355 -1.75 22.07 -18.63
CA LEU A 355 -0.77 21.94 -19.71
C LEU A 355 -0.68 23.24 -20.52
N PRO A 356 0.54 23.66 -20.92
CA PRO A 356 0.69 24.78 -21.86
C PRO A 356 -0.02 24.47 -23.19
N GLU A 357 -0.51 25.52 -23.86
CA GLU A 357 -1.34 25.41 -25.08
C GLU A 357 -0.74 24.48 -26.14
N ARG A 358 0.58 24.56 -26.37
CA ARG A 358 1.31 23.71 -27.33
C ARG A 358 1.24 22.20 -27.05
N PHE A 359 0.95 21.80 -25.81
CA PHE A 359 0.84 20.39 -25.40
C PHE A 359 -0.62 19.91 -25.33
N GLN A 360 -1.62 20.80 -25.36
CA GLN A 360 -3.03 20.41 -25.20
C GLN A 360 -3.54 19.56 -26.38
N GLY A 361 -3.26 19.97 -27.62
CA GLY A 361 -3.59 19.20 -28.83
C GLY A 361 -2.96 17.79 -28.83
N PRO A 362 -1.63 17.68 -28.67
CA PRO A 362 -0.95 16.38 -28.56
C PRO A 362 -1.49 15.51 -27.43
N THR A 363 -1.87 16.09 -26.29
CA THR A 363 -2.47 15.35 -25.17
C THR A 363 -3.81 14.72 -25.55
N ALA A 364 -4.72 15.51 -26.15
CA ALA A 364 -6.04 15.02 -26.56
C ALA A 364 -5.95 13.94 -27.66
N ASN A 365 -5.04 14.14 -28.63
CA ASN A 365 -4.75 13.15 -29.67
C ASN A 365 -4.22 11.85 -29.07
N MET A 366 -3.34 11.94 -28.08
CA MET A 366 -2.74 10.79 -27.42
C MET A 366 -3.77 10.02 -26.58
N ALA A 367 -4.60 10.72 -25.80
CA ALA A 367 -5.68 10.11 -25.02
C ALA A 367 -6.69 9.39 -25.94
N THR A 368 -7.07 10.02 -27.05
CA THR A 368 -7.98 9.43 -28.05
C THR A 368 -7.37 8.18 -28.70
N SER A 369 -6.11 8.25 -29.12
CA SER A 369 -5.41 7.15 -29.78
C SER A 369 -5.19 5.98 -28.81
N ALA A 370 -4.76 6.26 -27.57
CA ALA A 370 -4.59 5.25 -26.54
C ALA A 370 -5.92 4.56 -26.19
N ARG A 371 -7.03 5.31 -26.16
CA ARG A 371 -8.37 4.75 -25.88
C ARG A 371 -8.81 3.83 -27.00
N SER A 372 -8.58 4.23 -28.24
CA SER A 372 -8.84 3.38 -29.41
C SER A 372 -8.00 2.12 -29.36
N LEU A 373 -6.69 2.24 -29.14
CA LEU A 373 -5.77 1.10 -29.07
C LEU A 373 -6.17 0.09 -27.98
N PHE A 374 -6.39 0.57 -26.75
CA PHE A 374 -6.80 -0.30 -25.64
C PHE A 374 -8.12 -1.03 -25.94
N LYS A 375 -9.10 -0.32 -26.53
CA LYS A 375 -10.37 -0.93 -26.95
C LYS A 375 -10.15 -2.03 -27.99
N GLN A 376 -9.37 -1.78 -29.04
CA GLN A 376 -9.16 -2.77 -30.10
C GLN A 376 -8.38 -3.99 -29.60
N LEU A 377 -7.33 -3.81 -28.80
CA LEU A 377 -6.59 -4.92 -28.20
C LEU A 377 -7.46 -5.77 -27.25
N SER A 378 -8.38 -5.14 -26.52
CA SER A 378 -9.36 -5.85 -25.69
C SER A 378 -10.31 -6.69 -26.54
N LEU A 379 -10.83 -6.15 -27.64
CA LEU A 379 -11.69 -6.88 -28.58
C LEU A 379 -10.96 -8.05 -29.26
N LEU A 380 -9.70 -7.87 -29.63
CA LEU A 380 -8.86 -8.97 -30.15
C LEU A 380 -8.65 -10.06 -29.10
N SER A 381 -8.48 -9.68 -27.83
CA SER A 381 -8.32 -10.63 -26.72
C SER A 381 -9.59 -11.46 -26.51
N ASP A 382 -10.75 -10.82 -26.58
CA ASP A 382 -12.04 -11.50 -26.48
C ASP A 382 -12.26 -12.45 -27.66
N ALA A 383 -11.98 -12.01 -28.90
CA ALA A 383 -12.09 -12.82 -30.11
C ALA A 383 -11.18 -14.05 -30.08
N LEU A 384 -9.95 -13.89 -29.57
CA LEU A 384 -9.00 -14.99 -29.41
C LEU A 384 -9.46 -15.99 -28.33
N GLY A 385 -10.07 -15.48 -27.25
CA GLY A 385 -10.70 -16.31 -26.21
C GLY A 385 -11.89 -17.13 -26.73
N GLU A 386 -12.67 -16.59 -27.68
CA GLU A 386 -13.73 -17.31 -28.39
C GLU A 386 -13.16 -18.37 -29.33
N ALA A 387 -12.20 -18.01 -30.18
CA ALA A 387 -11.58 -18.94 -31.12
C ALA A 387 -10.93 -20.15 -30.44
N ARG A 388 -10.42 -19.98 -29.21
CA ARG A 388 -9.90 -21.08 -28.40
C ARG A 388 -10.95 -22.16 -28.09
N LYS A 389 -12.21 -21.76 -27.86
CA LYS A 389 -13.29 -22.71 -27.52
C LYS A 389 -13.61 -23.63 -28.70
N ASP A 390 -13.48 -23.12 -29.91
CA ASP A 390 -13.92 -23.80 -31.13
C ASP A 390 -12.77 -24.55 -31.86
N LYS A 391 -11.51 -24.11 -31.71
CA LYS A 391 -10.34 -24.68 -32.42
C LYS A 391 -9.41 -25.50 -31.51
N GLY A 392 -9.79 -26.74 -31.22
CA GLY A 392 -8.99 -27.65 -30.38
C GLY A 392 -7.60 -28.04 -30.91
N GLY A 393 -7.36 -27.94 -32.23
CA GLY A 393 -6.08 -28.31 -32.87
C GLY A 393 -4.97 -27.25 -32.81
N GLU A 394 -5.31 -25.97 -32.64
CA GLU A 394 -4.38 -24.83 -32.65
C GLU A 394 -4.14 -24.23 -31.25
N ALA A 395 -4.55 -24.94 -30.19
CA ALA A 395 -4.60 -24.43 -28.82
C ALA A 395 -3.27 -23.83 -28.32
N ALA A 396 -2.12 -24.43 -28.67
CA ALA A 396 -0.81 -23.93 -28.27
C ALA A 396 -0.45 -22.57 -28.92
N GLN A 397 -0.84 -22.37 -30.18
CA GLN A 397 -0.59 -21.12 -30.91
C GLN A 397 -1.52 -20.01 -30.43
N VAL A 398 -2.78 -20.34 -30.14
CA VAL A 398 -3.75 -19.45 -29.51
C VAL A 398 -3.24 -18.98 -28.15
N ASP A 399 -2.70 -19.88 -27.33
CA ASP A 399 -2.18 -19.57 -25.99
C ASP A 399 -1.00 -18.60 -26.02
N LYS A 400 -0.04 -18.86 -26.91
CA LYS A 400 1.11 -17.97 -27.08
C LYS A 400 0.65 -16.58 -27.51
N THR A 401 -0.24 -16.52 -28.50
CA THR A 401 -0.77 -15.25 -29.02
C THR A 401 -1.56 -14.50 -27.95
N ALA A 402 -2.31 -15.20 -27.09
CA ALA A 402 -3.06 -14.59 -26.00
C ALA A 402 -2.16 -13.99 -24.92
N SER A 403 -1.04 -14.65 -24.60
CA SER A 403 -0.06 -14.11 -23.66
C SER A 403 0.59 -12.83 -24.20
N ASP A 404 1.01 -12.82 -25.47
CA ASP A 404 1.61 -11.65 -26.11
C ASP A 404 0.62 -10.47 -26.16
N LEU A 405 -0.60 -10.75 -26.60
CA LEU A 405 -1.67 -9.75 -26.71
C LEU A 405 -2.08 -9.22 -25.33
N GLY A 406 -2.11 -10.09 -24.32
CA GLY A 406 -2.36 -9.70 -22.95
C GLY A 406 -1.33 -8.71 -22.41
N PHE A 407 -0.04 -8.95 -22.68
CA PHE A 407 1.02 -7.99 -22.36
C PHE A 407 0.79 -6.63 -23.05
N LEU A 408 0.49 -6.63 -24.35
CA LEU A 408 0.24 -5.39 -25.10
C LEU A 408 -1.01 -4.66 -24.58
N THR A 409 -2.07 -5.39 -24.24
CA THR A 409 -3.30 -4.83 -23.68
C THR A 409 -3.04 -4.18 -22.31
N ALA A 410 -2.26 -4.83 -21.45
CA ALA A 410 -1.84 -4.27 -20.17
C ALA A 410 -1.05 -2.95 -20.34
N ARG A 411 -0.14 -2.91 -21.31
CA ARG A 411 0.64 -1.70 -21.61
C ARG A 411 -0.19 -0.59 -22.23
N ALA A 412 -1.15 -0.91 -23.10
CA ALA A 412 -2.08 0.06 -23.66
C ALA A 412 -3.02 0.63 -22.59
N GLU A 413 -3.44 -0.18 -21.61
CA GLU A 413 -4.21 0.30 -20.46
C GLU A 413 -3.41 1.29 -19.60
N GLN A 414 -2.14 0.96 -19.30
CA GLN A 414 -1.23 1.84 -18.56
C GLN A 414 -1.00 3.17 -19.31
N LEU A 415 -0.82 3.10 -20.63
CA LEU A 415 -0.70 4.26 -21.50
C LEU A 415 -1.97 5.13 -21.42
N LEU A 416 -3.14 4.53 -21.63
CA LEU A 416 -4.43 5.21 -21.55
C LEU A 416 -4.63 5.90 -20.19
N ALA A 417 -4.35 5.21 -19.09
CA ALA A 417 -4.53 5.75 -17.75
C ALA A 417 -3.75 7.05 -17.50
N VAL A 418 -2.51 7.15 -18.02
CA VAL A 418 -1.73 8.39 -17.94
C VAL A 418 -2.37 9.50 -18.77
N TRP A 419 -2.72 9.21 -20.02
CA TRP A 419 -3.22 10.24 -20.93
C TRP A 419 -4.62 10.73 -20.57
N GLU A 420 -5.48 9.89 -19.98
CA GLU A 420 -6.76 10.34 -19.40
C GLU A 420 -6.55 11.29 -18.22
N LEU A 421 -5.54 11.04 -17.38
CA LEU A 421 -5.19 11.96 -16.29
C LEU A 421 -4.57 13.26 -16.82
N PHE A 422 -3.75 13.20 -17.87
CA PHE A 422 -3.18 14.39 -18.52
C PHE A 422 -4.25 15.24 -19.23
N GLU A 423 -5.22 14.62 -19.90
CA GLU A 423 -6.35 15.29 -20.57
C GLU A 423 -7.34 15.90 -19.56
N LYS A 424 -7.49 15.28 -18.39
CA LYS A 424 -8.46 15.73 -17.39
C LYS A 424 -8.16 17.14 -16.89
N GLU A 425 -9.13 18.02 -17.12
CA GLU A 425 -9.21 19.33 -16.49
C GLU A 425 -9.93 19.22 -15.13
N THR A 426 -9.47 19.99 -14.17
CA THR A 426 -10.08 20.05 -12.84
C THR A 426 -10.82 21.35 -12.66
N GLU A 427 -12.04 21.28 -12.13
CA GLU A 427 -12.80 22.45 -11.75
C GLU A 427 -12.00 23.35 -10.78
N PRO A 428 -12.15 24.68 -10.84
CA PRO A 428 -11.41 25.61 -9.97
C PRO A 428 -11.55 25.31 -8.46
N ALA A 429 -12.72 24.79 -8.06
CA ALA A 429 -13.04 24.44 -6.68
C ALA A 429 -12.48 23.08 -6.23
N SER A 430 -11.90 22.28 -7.13
CA SER A 430 -11.31 20.97 -6.84
C SER A 430 -9.78 21.00 -6.76
N PRO A 431 -9.15 20.06 -6.05
CA PRO A 431 -7.70 19.85 -6.13
C PRO A 431 -7.27 19.44 -7.54
N PRO A 432 -6.21 20.04 -8.11
CA PRO A 432 -5.71 19.69 -9.43
C PRO A 432 -5.06 18.31 -9.44
N ILE A 433 -4.91 17.74 -10.63
CA ILE A 433 -4.11 16.53 -10.83
C ILE A 433 -2.65 16.96 -10.99
N ALA A 434 -1.76 16.37 -10.21
CA ALA A 434 -0.33 16.55 -10.40
C ALA A 434 0.10 15.83 -11.67
N LYS A 435 0.70 16.55 -12.61
CA LYS A 435 1.22 16.04 -13.89
C LYS A 435 2.69 16.43 -13.96
N TRP A 436 3.57 15.48 -14.23
CA TRP A 436 4.99 15.76 -14.38
C TRP A 436 5.65 14.82 -15.38
N ILE A 437 6.78 15.27 -15.90
CA ILE A 437 7.60 14.50 -16.82
C ILE A 437 9.01 14.51 -16.26
N THR A 438 9.63 13.33 -16.16
CA THR A 438 11.00 13.17 -15.68
C THR A 438 11.87 12.65 -16.82
N ARG A 439 12.98 13.34 -17.09
CA ARG A 439 14.02 12.82 -17.98
C ARG A 439 14.87 11.80 -17.22
N ARG A 440 15.02 10.59 -17.75
CA ARG A 440 15.86 9.53 -17.19
C ARG A 440 17.25 9.57 -17.81
N ALA A 441 18.26 9.26 -17.00
CA ALA A 441 19.65 9.27 -17.42
C ALA A 441 20.08 7.97 -18.14
N GLU A 442 19.25 6.92 -18.15
CA GLU A 442 19.57 5.65 -18.79
C GLU A 442 19.54 5.74 -20.34
N GLY A 443 20.57 5.19 -20.99
CA GLY A 443 20.64 5.08 -22.46
C GLY A 443 20.80 6.42 -23.19
N LYS A 444 20.00 6.63 -24.26
CA LYS A 444 19.97 7.89 -25.03
C LYS A 444 19.17 9.01 -24.34
N GLY A 445 18.75 8.80 -23.09
CA GLY A 445 17.73 9.59 -22.41
C GLY A 445 16.34 9.06 -22.75
N ASP A 446 15.48 8.99 -21.74
CA ASP A 446 14.07 8.59 -21.87
C ASP A 446 13.20 9.57 -21.06
N TYR A 447 11.90 9.64 -21.38
CA TYR A 447 10.95 10.48 -20.66
C TYR A 447 9.91 9.60 -19.98
N LEU A 448 9.79 9.77 -18.67
CA LEU A 448 8.76 9.16 -17.85
C LEU A 448 7.62 10.17 -17.66
N PHE A 449 6.46 9.87 -18.26
CA PHE A 449 5.23 10.61 -18.01
C PHE A 449 4.59 10.07 -16.75
N SER A 450 4.15 10.97 -15.87
CA SER A 450 3.51 10.60 -14.62
C SER A 450 2.38 11.56 -14.29
N ALA A 451 1.25 11.01 -13.85
CA ALA A 451 0.13 11.78 -13.35
C ALA A 451 -0.47 11.12 -12.11
N SER A 452 -0.89 11.95 -11.15
CA SER A 452 -1.52 11.48 -9.92
C SER A 452 -2.52 12.52 -9.42
N PRO A 453 -3.71 12.11 -8.95
CA PRO A 453 -4.54 13.02 -8.16
C PRO A 453 -3.78 13.41 -6.89
N VAL A 454 -3.96 14.64 -6.41
CA VAL A 454 -3.38 15.07 -5.12
C VAL A 454 -4.21 14.63 -3.92
N SER A 455 -5.41 14.12 -4.15
CA SER A 455 -6.31 13.59 -3.13
C SER A 455 -7.18 12.48 -3.70
N ALA A 456 -7.37 11.41 -2.92
CA ALA A 456 -8.26 10.31 -3.27
C ALA A 456 -9.67 10.46 -2.66
N ALA A 457 -9.96 11.59 -1.99
CA ALA A 457 -11.21 11.83 -1.29
C ALA A 457 -12.44 11.68 -2.19
N ALA A 458 -12.39 12.26 -3.39
CA ALA A 458 -13.46 12.17 -4.40
C ALA A 458 -13.77 10.72 -4.77
N SER A 459 -12.73 9.99 -5.17
CA SER A 459 -12.85 8.60 -5.58
C SER A 459 -13.38 7.73 -4.43
N LEU A 460 -12.75 7.77 -3.25
CA LEU A 460 -13.16 6.96 -2.09
C LEU A 460 -14.60 7.23 -1.66
N ALA A 461 -15.04 8.50 -1.65
CA ALA A 461 -16.41 8.84 -1.33
C ALA A 461 -17.41 8.21 -2.33
N ALA A 462 -17.11 8.27 -3.63
CA ALA A 462 -17.99 7.76 -4.66
C ALA A 462 -18.00 6.23 -4.75
N THR A 463 -16.83 5.58 -4.67
CA THR A 463 -16.69 4.16 -4.99
C THR A 463 -16.70 3.25 -3.76
N LEU A 464 -16.39 3.77 -2.57
CA LEU A 464 -16.37 2.99 -1.33
C LEU A 464 -17.38 3.51 -0.30
N TRP A 465 -17.29 4.75 0.17
CA TRP A 465 -18.08 5.19 1.34
C TRP A 465 -19.59 5.25 1.09
N ARG A 466 -20.03 5.69 -0.09
CA ARG A 466 -21.46 5.68 -0.44
C ARG A 466 -22.01 4.28 -0.75
N ARG A 467 -21.13 3.29 -0.93
CA ARG A 467 -21.49 1.96 -1.42
C ARG A 467 -21.25 0.85 -0.41
N ALA A 468 -20.34 1.01 0.55
CA ALA A 468 -20.06 0.04 1.58
C ALA A 468 -21.26 -0.11 2.54
N ALA A 469 -21.64 -1.34 2.91
CA ALA A 469 -22.73 -1.57 3.89
C ALA A 469 -22.41 -0.90 5.24
N GLY A 470 -21.12 -0.84 5.58
CA GLY A 470 -20.57 -0.14 6.73
C GLY A 470 -19.04 -0.21 6.71
N ALA A 471 -18.39 0.73 7.38
CA ALA A 471 -16.93 0.79 7.42
C ALA A 471 -16.41 1.24 8.79
N ILE A 472 -15.45 0.50 9.33
CA ILE A 472 -14.73 0.83 10.55
C ILE A 472 -13.30 1.14 10.17
N LEU A 473 -12.86 2.38 10.41
CA LEU A 473 -11.48 2.79 10.25
C LEU A 473 -10.84 2.82 11.64
N THR A 474 -9.74 2.10 11.83
CA THR A 474 -9.03 2.08 13.10
C THR A 474 -7.52 2.12 12.94
N SER A 475 -6.84 2.70 13.91
CA SER A 475 -5.39 2.77 14.03
C SER A 475 -5.03 3.14 15.47
N ALA A 476 -3.78 2.93 15.86
CA ALA A 476 -3.24 3.47 17.11
C ALA A 476 -3.24 5.02 17.12
N THR A 477 -3.08 5.62 15.95
CA THR A 477 -2.99 7.06 15.75
C THR A 477 -3.74 7.46 14.48
N LEU A 478 -4.86 8.16 14.64
CA LEU A 478 -5.67 8.73 13.55
C LEU A 478 -5.81 10.24 13.68
N ARG A 479 -5.82 10.74 14.91
CA ARG A 479 -5.93 12.17 15.18
C ARG A 479 -4.62 12.86 14.87
N SER A 480 -4.75 14.04 14.29
CA SER A 480 -3.66 14.98 14.16
C SER A 480 -3.97 16.22 15.00
N LEU A 481 -3.03 16.63 15.84
CA LEU A 481 -3.20 17.77 16.76
C LEU A 481 -4.48 17.68 17.61
N GLY A 482 -4.94 16.46 17.93
CA GLY A 482 -6.14 16.18 18.72
C GLY A 482 -7.46 16.06 17.93
N GLU A 483 -7.43 16.21 16.61
CA GLU A 483 -8.63 16.21 15.74
C GLU A 483 -8.53 15.16 14.62
N PHE A 484 -9.66 14.67 14.11
CA PHE A 484 -9.71 13.70 13.00
C PHE A 484 -9.70 14.35 11.60
N ASP A 485 -9.72 15.69 11.54
CA ASP A 485 -9.97 16.48 10.33
C ASP A 485 -9.05 16.17 9.15
N LEU A 486 -7.77 15.91 9.41
CA LEU A 486 -6.82 15.57 8.35
C LEU A 486 -7.24 14.27 7.64
N LEU A 487 -7.48 13.20 8.39
CA LEU A 487 -7.89 11.91 7.86
C LEU A 487 -9.22 12.03 7.13
N LEU A 488 -10.22 12.68 7.75
CA LEU A 488 -11.55 12.83 7.15
C LEU A 488 -11.50 13.61 5.84
N SER A 489 -10.67 14.66 5.77
CA SER A 489 -10.50 15.47 4.56
C SER A 489 -9.79 14.69 3.44
N GLN A 490 -8.72 13.95 3.77
CA GLN A 490 -7.95 13.19 2.79
C GLN A 490 -8.68 11.95 2.25
N THR A 491 -9.57 11.36 3.05
CA THR A 491 -10.33 10.16 2.68
C THR A 491 -11.72 10.47 2.11
N GLY A 492 -12.19 11.72 2.18
CA GLY A 492 -13.52 12.11 1.70
C GLY A 492 -14.65 11.85 2.70
N LEU A 493 -14.34 11.29 3.88
CA LEU A 493 -15.31 11.12 4.97
C LEU A 493 -15.83 12.45 5.52
N LYS A 494 -15.11 13.56 5.30
CA LYS A 494 -15.60 14.91 5.66
C LYS A 494 -16.90 15.31 4.95
N TRP A 495 -17.24 14.65 3.83
CA TRP A 495 -18.50 14.88 3.10
C TRP A 495 -19.63 13.94 3.54
N MET A 496 -19.36 13.08 4.52
CA MET A 496 -20.32 12.12 5.07
C MET A 496 -20.74 12.62 6.47
N PRO A 497 -21.86 13.36 6.57
CA PRO A 497 -22.21 14.10 7.79
C PRO A 497 -22.52 13.21 9.00
N GLU A 498 -22.85 11.94 8.79
CA GLU A 498 -23.23 11.00 9.86
C GLU A 498 -22.08 10.11 10.33
N VAL A 499 -20.84 10.33 9.85
CA VAL A 499 -19.65 9.59 10.30
C VAL A 499 -19.41 9.84 11.79
N SER A 500 -19.28 8.76 12.54
CA SER A 500 -18.91 8.83 13.96
C SER A 500 -17.40 8.79 14.15
N CYS A 501 -16.86 9.68 14.98
CA CYS A 501 -15.43 9.71 15.32
C CYS A 501 -15.25 9.52 16.83
N VAL A 502 -14.42 8.57 17.23
CA VAL A 502 -14.17 8.25 18.63
C VAL A 502 -12.68 8.06 18.88
N ALA A 503 -12.15 8.77 19.87
CA ALA A 503 -10.84 8.49 20.43
C ALA A 503 -11.01 7.75 21.76
N LEU A 504 -10.41 6.56 21.86
CA LEU A 504 -10.43 5.75 23.08
C LEU A 504 -9.28 6.15 24.00
N ASP A 505 -9.53 6.08 25.30
CA ASP A 505 -8.50 6.34 26.30
C ASP A 505 -7.42 5.25 26.25
N SER A 506 -6.17 5.66 26.43
CA SER A 506 -5.06 4.73 26.58
C SER A 506 -5.24 3.93 27.87
N PRO A 507 -4.95 2.61 27.89
CA PRO A 507 -4.95 1.82 29.11
C PRO A 507 -3.74 2.10 30.01
N PHE A 508 -2.75 2.87 29.55
CA PHE A 508 -1.47 3.08 30.23
C PHE A 508 -1.46 4.33 31.11
N ASN A 509 -0.66 4.28 32.18
CA ASN A 509 -0.45 5.40 33.08
C ASN A 509 0.85 6.14 32.71
N PHE A 510 0.76 7.06 31.75
CA PHE A 510 1.95 7.76 31.23
C PHE A 510 2.67 8.63 32.26
N ASP A 511 1.99 9.14 33.29
CA ASP A 511 2.60 9.99 34.33
C ASP A 511 3.55 9.19 35.24
N GLU A 512 3.21 7.92 35.52
CA GLU A 512 4.04 7.00 36.30
C GLU A 512 5.05 6.24 35.44
N GLN A 513 4.68 5.91 34.19
CA GLN A 513 5.50 5.06 33.33
C GLN A 513 6.59 5.84 32.58
N GLY A 514 6.44 7.15 32.32
CA GLY A 514 7.48 7.82 31.57
C GLY A 514 7.60 9.33 31.70
N GLU A 515 8.75 9.79 31.24
CA GLU A 515 9.14 11.19 31.30
C GLU A 515 9.33 11.76 29.89
N LEU A 516 8.93 13.01 29.69
CA LEU A 516 9.28 13.80 28.51
C LEU A 516 10.33 14.84 28.89
N TYR A 517 11.52 14.70 28.32
CA TYR A 517 12.63 15.63 28.50
C TYR A 517 12.87 16.46 27.25
N LEU A 518 12.94 17.79 27.42
CA LEU A 518 13.25 18.75 26.36
C LEU A 518 14.54 19.49 26.72
N PRO A 519 15.71 19.01 26.26
CA PRO A 519 16.98 19.66 26.55
C PRO A 519 16.98 21.12 26.06
N PRO A 520 17.68 22.03 26.76
CA PRO A 520 17.77 23.44 26.37
C PRO A 520 18.67 23.62 25.14
N MET A 521 18.19 23.20 23.97
CA MET A 521 18.91 23.24 22.70
C MET A 521 19.08 24.68 22.20
N LEU A 522 20.33 25.09 21.98
CA LEU A 522 20.68 26.41 21.47
C LEU A 522 20.44 26.49 19.96
N ALA A 523 20.98 25.53 19.20
CA ALA A 523 20.87 25.47 17.76
C ALA A 523 19.45 25.06 17.35
N SER A 524 18.90 25.76 16.36
CA SER A 524 17.66 25.33 15.73
C SER A 524 17.98 24.35 14.61
N PRO A 525 17.11 23.38 14.28
CA PRO A 525 17.27 22.53 13.10
C PRO A 525 17.31 23.28 11.75
N LYS A 526 17.10 24.60 11.74
CA LYS A 526 17.37 25.50 10.61
C LYS A 526 18.88 25.70 10.36
N ASP A 527 19.71 25.64 11.41
CA ASP A 527 21.16 25.52 11.34
C ASP A 527 21.53 24.04 11.43
N ALA A 528 21.56 23.36 10.29
CA ALA A 528 21.81 21.92 10.24
C ALA A 528 23.16 21.53 10.87
N GLY A 529 24.21 22.30 10.62
CA GLY A 529 25.56 22.01 11.13
C GLY A 529 25.68 22.23 12.64
N GLY A 530 25.16 23.36 13.15
CA GLY A 530 25.13 23.63 14.59
C GLY A 530 24.29 22.62 15.36
N HIS A 531 23.11 22.28 14.83
CA HIS A 531 22.22 21.29 15.43
C HIS A 531 22.83 19.88 15.49
N THR A 532 23.47 19.43 14.40
CA THR A 532 24.17 18.13 14.37
C THR A 532 25.28 18.07 15.43
N ARG A 533 26.10 19.13 15.56
CA ARG A 533 27.14 19.20 16.60
C ARG A 533 26.54 19.12 18.01
N GLU A 534 25.47 19.86 18.25
CA GLU A 534 24.82 19.86 19.56
C GLU A 534 24.20 18.49 19.90
N ILE A 535 23.65 17.75 18.92
CA ILE A 535 23.20 16.36 19.12
C ILE A 535 24.37 15.46 19.55
N VAL A 536 25.53 15.57 18.89
CA VAL A 536 26.73 14.78 19.24
C VAL A 536 27.19 15.06 20.67
N GLU A 537 27.00 16.29 21.17
CA GLU A 537 27.31 16.65 22.56
C GLU A 537 26.26 16.15 23.57
N TRP A 538 25.00 16.03 23.17
CA TRP A 538 23.91 15.60 24.05
C TRP A 538 23.78 14.08 24.18
N LEU A 539 23.93 13.33 23.08
CA LEU A 539 23.68 11.88 23.10
C LEU A 539 24.51 11.14 24.17
N PRO A 540 25.82 11.42 24.38
CA PRO A 540 26.59 10.77 25.45
C PRO A 540 26.12 11.08 26.88
N LYS A 541 25.36 12.17 27.06
CA LYS A 541 24.77 12.55 28.36
C LYS A 541 23.40 11.91 28.57
N LEU A 542 22.76 11.47 27.48
CA LEU A 542 21.40 10.94 27.47
C LEU A 542 21.37 9.42 27.46
N ILE A 543 22.30 8.78 26.74
CA ILE A 543 22.35 7.34 26.55
C ILE A 543 23.14 6.71 27.69
N ASP A 544 22.51 5.80 28.43
CA ASP A 544 23.21 4.96 29.39
C ASP A 544 23.89 3.79 28.67
N VAL A 545 25.21 3.70 28.82
CA VAL A 545 26.05 2.62 28.25
C VAL A 545 26.51 1.62 29.31
N LYS A 546 25.97 1.70 30.53
CA LYS A 546 26.29 0.80 31.64
C LYS A 546 25.15 -0.17 31.91
N GLU A 547 23.92 0.32 31.85
CA GLU A 547 22.73 -0.51 32.04
C GLU A 547 22.40 -1.30 30.76
N PRO A 548 21.97 -2.57 30.87
CA PRO A 548 21.67 -3.42 29.72
C PRO A 548 20.30 -3.10 29.11
N VAL A 549 20.12 -1.83 28.70
CA VAL A 549 18.85 -1.31 28.20
C VAL A 549 18.96 -0.83 26.76
N GLY A 550 17.83 -0.87 26.06
CA GLY A 550 17.69 -0.45 24.68
C GLY A 550 17.36 1.04 24.55
N THR A 551 18.07 1.73 23.66
CA THR A 551 17.76 3.12 23.24
C THR A 551 17.47 3.17 21.75
N LEU A 552 16.40 3.88 21.37
CA LEU A 552 16.04 4.15 19.98
C LEU A 552 16.25 5.64 19.66
N VAL A 553 17.12 5.95 18.70
CA VAL A 553 17.36 7.31 18.22
C VAL A 553 16.83 7.46 16.79
N LEU A 554 15.89 8.39 16.60
CA LEU A 554 15.20 8.63 15.34
C LEU A 554 15.65 9.93 14.68
N PHE A 555 15.96 9.84 13.39
CA PHE A 555 16.43 10.94 12.55
C PHE A 555 15.51 11.18 11.35
N SER A 556 15.29 12.44 11.01
CA SER A 556 14.57 12.82 9.80
C SER A 556 15.45 12.85 8.54
N SER A 557 16.78 12.65 8.68
CA SER A 557 17.74 12.70 7.58
C SER A 557 18.85 11.67 7.76
N ARG A 558 19.10 10.89 6.70
CA ARG A 558 20.20 9.90 6.66
C ARG A 558 21.57 10.57 6.81
N LYS A 559 21.76 11.74 6.21
CA LYS A 559 23.00 12.52 6.31
C LYS A 559 23.30 12.87 7.77
N GLN A 560 22.32 13.43 8.48
CA GLN A 560 22.49 13.77 9.90
C GLN A 560 22.73 12.54 10.76
N MET A 561 22.01 11.44 10.51
CA MET A 561 22.22 10.17 11.23
C MET A 561 23.67 9.67 11.11
N GLN A 562 24.23 9.70 9.90
CA GLN A 562 25.61 9.29 9.63
C GLN A 562 26.64 10.25 10.24
N GLU A 563 26.43 11.56 10.11
CA GLU A 563 27.30 12.58 10.71
C GLU A 563 27.34 12.46 12.23
N VAL A 564 26.18 12.25 12.87
CA VAL A 564 26.11 12.03 14.32
C VAL A 564 26.81 10.73 14.69
N ALA A 565 26.54 9.62 14.00
CA ALA A 565 27.19 8.34 14.28
C ALA A 565 28.73 8.43 14.19
N ALA A 566 29.25 9.14 13.19
CA ALA A 566 30.70 9.36 13.04
C ALA A 566 31.28 10.27 14.13
N GLY A 567 30.51 11.24 14.63
CA GLY A 567 30.92 12.18 15.66
C GLY A 567 30.91 11.61 17.09
N LEU A 568 30.30 10.44 17.32
CA LEU A 568 30.15 9.87 18.66
C LEU A 568 31.46 9.25 19.21
N PRO A 569 31.64 9.24 20.55
CA PRO A 569 32.74 8.54 21.20
C PRO A 569 32.79 7.05 20.86
N ALA A 570 33.99 6.45 20.84
CA ALA A 570 34.19 5.04 20.48
C ALA A 570 33.32 4.07 21.31
N ALA A 571 33.23 4.31 22.63
CA ALA A 571 32.43 3.49 23.54
C ALA A 571 30.94 3.40 23.16
N LEU A 572 30.37 4.47 22.57
CA LEU A 572 29.00 4.46 22.06
C LEU A 572 28.93 3.82 20.67
N ARG A 573 29.90 4.12 19.80
CA ARG A 573 29.94 3.59 18.42
C ARG A 573 29.95 2.07 18.38
N GLU A 574 30.63 1.41 19.30
CA GLU A 574 30.65 -0.06 19.42
C GLU A 574 29.26 -0.66 19.76
N ARG A 575 28.36 0.13 20.35
CA ARG A 575 27.01 -0.27 20.77
C ARG A 575 25.92 0.10 19.76
N LEU A 576 26.27 0.85 18.71
CA LEU A 576 25.32 1.29 17.68
C LEU A 576 24.91 0.13 16.78
N LEU A 577 23.66 0.21 16.30
CA LEU A 577 23.08 -0.56 15.22
C LEU A 577 22.39 0.44 14.28
N ILE A 578 22.91 0.60 13.06
CA ILE A 578 22.46 1.68 12.16
C ILE A 578 21.59 1.10 11.04
N GLN A 579 20.41 1.67 10.86
CA GLN A 579 19.52 1.31 9.76
C GLN A 579 20.21 1.53 8.41
N GLY A 580 20.20 0.48 7.57
CA GLY A 580 20.74 0.49 6.22
C GLY A 580 22.08 -0.24 6.09
N GLU A 581 22.74 -0.59 7.19
CA GLU A 581 23.96 -1.42 7.17
C GLU A 581 23.64 -2.92 7.06
N ILE A 582 22.55 -3.34 7.72
CA ILE A 582 22.05 -4.72 7.72
C ILE A 582 20.52 -4.74 7.55
N PRO A 583 19.92 -5.88 7.12
CA PRO A 583 18.48 -6.01 7.04
C PRO A 583 17.78 -5.73 8.38
N LYS A 584 16.60 -5.10 8.33
CA LYS A 584 15.84 -4.67 9.54
C LYS A 584 15.57 -5.80 10.52
N SER A 585 15.22 -7.00 10.03
CA SER A 585 14.96 -8.18 10.88
C SER A 585 16.21 -8.58 11.67
N LEU A 586 17.36 -8.67 11.00
CA LEU A 586 18.64 -9.00 11.62
C LEU A 586 19.10 -7.91 12.60
N LEU A 587 18.85 -6.63 12.29
CA LEU A 587 19.15 -5.52 13.19
C LEU A 587 18.40 -5.66 14.52
N ILE A 588 17.10 -5.94 14.46
CA ILE A 588 16.26 -6.16 15.64
C ILE A 588 16.70 -7.42 16.40
N GLU A 589 17.05 -8.48 15.69
CA GLU A 589 17.55 -9.70 16.31
C GLU A 589 18.86 -9.44 17.09
N GLN A 590 19.83 -8.77 16.47
CA GLN A 590 21.10 -8.39 17.12
C GLN A 590 20.87 -7.49 18.34
N HIS A 591 19.92 -6.57 18.24
CA HIS A 591 19.53 -5.72 19.36
C HIS A 591 19.06 -6.54 20.56
N HIS A 592 18.13 -7.47 20.35
CA HIS A 592 17.67 -8.36 21.42
C HIS A 592 18.77 -9.31 21.92
N GLN A 593 19.67 -9.77 21.05
CA GLN A 593 20.80 -10.62 21.44
C GLN A 593 21.76 -9.88 22.38
N ARG A 594 22.10 -8.61 22.09
CA ARG A 594 22.93 -7.78 22.99
C ARG A 594 22.29 -7.64 24.37
N LEU A 595 21.02 -7.30 24.44
CA LEU A 595 20.32 -7.14 25.72
C LEU A 595 20.28 -8.46 26.51
N LYS A 596 20.06 -9.60 25.85
CA LYS A 596 20.15 -10.93 26.48
C LYS A 596 21.54 -11.25 27.02
N GLN A 597 22.59 -10.68 26.43
CA GLN A 597 23.98 -10.78 26.89
C GLN A 597 24.31 -9.75 27.99
N SER A 598 23.31 -9.05 28.54
CA SER A 598 23.49 -7.96 29.52
C SER A 598 24.34 -6.81 28.96
N GLU A 599 24.16 -6.52 27.68
CA GLU A 599 24.86 -5.47 26.97
C GLU A 599 23.88 -4.38 26.51
N PRO A 600 24.20 -3.08 26.71
CA PRO A 600 23.39 -1.99 26.17
C PRO A 600 23.36 -2.05 24.65
N SER A 601 22.25 -1.59 24.07
CA SER A 601 22.11 -1.54 22.62
C SER A 601 21.38 -0.27 22.17
N VAL A 602 21.94 0.39 21.16
CA VAL A 602 21.43 1.66 20.64
C VAL A 602 21.11 1.50 19.16
N ILE A 603 19.86 1.72 18.79
CA ILE A 603 19.44 1.70 17.39
C ILE A 603 19.36 3.13 16.85
N PHE A 604 20.03 3.37 15.73
CA PHE A 604 19.87 4.56 14.92
C PHE A 604 18.97 4.24 13.73
N GLY A 605 17.81 4.89 13.66
CA GLY A 605 16.85 4.72 12.59
C GLY A 605 16.39 6.05 12.00
N LEU A 606 15.91 6.02 10.77
CA LEU A 606 15.12 7.11 10.22
C LEU A 606 13.72 7.13 10.84
N ASP A 607 12.99 8.23 10.73
CA ASP A 607 11.62 8.32 11.27
C ASP A 607 10.71 7.16 10.80
N SER A 608 10.87 6.71 9.54
CA SER A 608 10.15 5.56 8.97
C SER A 608 10.51 4.21 9.60
N PHE A 609 11.62 4.11 10.33
CA PHE A 609 12.01 2.90 11.04
C PHE A 609 11.06 2.58 12.21
N SER A 610 10.49 3.61 12.82
CA SER A 610 9.60 3.50 13.98
C SER A 610 8.29 2.77 13.69
N GLU A 611 7.82 2.80 12.44
CA GLU A 611 6.64 2.06 11.99
C GLU A 611 6.90 0.55 12.01
N GLY A 612 5.96 -0.21 12.57
CA GLY A 612 6.03 -1.68 12.65
C GLY A 612 7.18 -2.25 13.51
N LEU A 613 7.84 -1.42 14.32
CA LEU A 613 8.90 -1.86 15.23
C LEU A 613 8.29 -2.34 16.56
N ASP A 614 8.63 -3.56 17.01
CA ASP A 614 8.26 -4.07 18.33
C ASP A 614 9.45 -4.26 19.29
N LEU A 615 9.49 -3.45 20.35
CA LEU A 615 10.56 -3.39 21.36
C LEU A 615 9.92 -3.24 22.75
N PRO A 616 9.53 -4.34 23.40
CA PRO A 616 8.90 -4.30 24.73
C PRO A 616 9.91 -4.20 25.87
N GLY A 617 9.48 -3.62 27.00
CA GLY A 617 10.26 -3.54 28.24
C GLY A 617 11.64 -2.93 28.07
N GLU A 618 12.66 -3.60 28.62
CA GLU A 618 14.06 -3.16 28.58
C GLU A 618 14.64 -3.05 27.16
N SER A 619 13.95 -3.58 26.14
CA SER A 619 14.34 -3.39 24.73
C SER A 619 14.16 -1.96 24.24
N CYS A 620 13.38 -1.12 24.91
CA CYS A 620 13.33 0.30 24.58
C CYS A 620 12.85 1.11 25.79
N VAL A 621 13.80 1.63 26.58
CA VAL A 621 13.51 2.51 27.74
C VAL A 621 13.81 3.97 27.43
N HIS A 622 14.42 4.26 26.28
CA HIS A 622 14.69 5.64 25.86
C HIS A 622 14.42 5.80 24.37
N VAL A 623 13.48 6.70 24.04
CA VAL A 623 13.25 7.15 22.67
C VAL A 623 13.79 8.56 22.53
N ILE A 624 14.78 8.75 21.66
CA ILE A 624 15.38 10.06 21.37
C ILE A 624 14.98 10.46 19.96
N ILE A 625 14.35 11.62 19.83
CA ILE A 625 13.94 12.19 18.55
C ILE A 625 14.88 13.35 18.25
N ALA A 626 15.77 13.15 17.28
CA ALA A 626 16.80 14.13 16.94
C ALA A 626 16.19 15.42 16.40
N LYS A 627 15.12 15.33 15.61
CA LYS A 627 14.44 16.48 14.98
C LYS A 627 12.97 16.15 14.77
N LEU A 628 12.09 17.16 14.81
CA LEU A 628 10.67 16.97 14.48
C LEU A 628 10.52 16.39 13.05
N PRO A 629 9.66 15.37 12.85
CA PRO A 629 9.57 14.56 11.62
C PRO A 629 8.78 15.26 10.51
N PHE A 630 9.14 16.50 10.19
CA PHE A 630 8.54 17.22 9.07
C PHE A 630 8.99 16.60 7.75
N ALA A 631 8.01 16.15 6.95
CA ALA A 631 8.27 15.78 5.57
C ALA A 631 8.54 17.04 4.75
N MET A 632 9.53 16.97 3.86
CA MET A 632 9.64 17.92 2.75
C MET A 632 8.75 17.39 1.63
N PRO A 633 7.75 18.15 1.15
CA PRO A 633 7.00 17.79 -0.05
C PRO A 633 7.90 18.05 -1.27
N ASP A 634 8.95 17.25 -1.43
CA ASP A 634 9.85 17.34 -2.57
C ASP A 634 9.28 16.59 -3.78
N ASP A 635 8.32 15.68 -3.55
CA ASP A 635 7.62 14.97 -4.60
C ASP A 635 6.62 15.87 -5.35
N PRO A 636 6.40 15.61 -6.65
CA PRO A 636 5.45 16.36 -7.49
C PRO A 636 4.04 16.51 -6.91
N VAL A 637 3.51 15.46 -6.27
CA VAL A 637 2.14 15.44 -5.76
C VAL A 637 2.01 16.38 -4.56
N GLY A 638 2.94 16.29 -3.60
CA GLY A 638 3.01 17.19 -2.46
C GLY A 638 3.19 18.66 -2.85
N LYS A 639 4.01 18.94 -3.88
CA LYS A 639 4.21 20.30 -4.42
C LYS A 639 2.93 20.87 -5.02
N THR A 640 2.24 20.09 -5.85
CA THR A 640 0.97 20.51 -6.46
C THR A 640 -0.10 20.76 -5.40
N LEU A 641 -0.21 19.89 -4.40
CA LEU A 641 -1.13 20.08 -3.27
C LEU A 641 -0.80 21.34 -2.46
N SER A 642 0.48 21.59 -2.20
CA SER A 642 0.94 22.78 -1.46
C SER A 642 0.58 24.07 -2.20
N ARG A 643 0.90 24.15 -3.49
CA ARG A 643 0.54 25.32 -4.32
C ARG A 643 -0.97 25.56 -4.35
N TRP A 644 -1.76 24.49 -4.42
CA TRP A 644 -3.21 24.58 -4.42
C TRP A 644 -3.78 25.15 -3.10
N ILE A 645 -3.23 24.73 -1.96
CA ILE A 645 -3.59 25.30 -0.65
C ILE A 645 -3.21 26.78 -0.59
N GLU A 646 -2.01 27.15 -1.04
CA GLU A 646 -1.54 28.54 -1.05
C GLU A 646 -2.44 29.44 -1.91
N LYS A 647 -2.89 28.98 -3.08
CA LYS A 647 -3.82 29.71 -3.96
C LYS A 647 -5.17 30.00 -3.33
N ARG A 648 -5.61 29.18 -2.37
CA ARG A 648 -6.86 29.38 -1.62
C ARG A 648 -6.67 30.24 -0.37
N GLY A 649 -5.46 30.80 -0.17
CA GLY A 649 -5.10 31.58 1.00
C GLY A 649 -4.73 30.74 2.22
N GLY A 650 -4.59 29.42 2.06
CA GLY A 650 -4.18 28.50 3.11
C GLY A 650 -2.67 28.45 3.32
N ASN A 651 -2.23 27.69 4.33
CA ASN A 651 -0.82 27.46 4.61
C ASN A 651 -0.51 25.95 4.62
N PRO A 652 0.17 25.41 3.59
CA PRO A 652 0.45 23.97 3.48
C PRO A 652 1.22 23.43 4.69
N PHE A 653 2.13 24.24 5.23
CA PHE A 653 2.92 23.84 6.38
C PHE A 653 2.03 23.63 7.62
N ILE A 654 1.00 24.46 7.81
CA ILE A 654 0.08 24.35 8.95
C ILE A 654 -1.03 23.33 8.71
N GLU A 655 -1.52 23.19 7.47
CA GLU A 655 -2.66 22.33 7.13
C GLU A 655 -2.28 20.89 6.83
N ILE A 656 -1.04 20.65 6.38
CA ILE A 656 -0.55 19.31 6.03
C ILE A 656 0.69 18.96 6.84
N THR A 657 1.78 19.72 6.68
CA THR A 657 3.10 19.30 7.18
C THR A 657 3.16 19.17 8.70
N VAL A 658 2.58 20.12 9.45
CA VAL A 658 2.48 20.06 10.91
C VAL A 658 1.56 18.92 11.37
N PRO A 659 0.34 18.77 10.79
CA PRO A 659 -0.51 17.64 11.09
C PRO A 659 0.12 16.26 10.86
N GLU A 660 0.78 16.04 9.73
CA GLU A 660 1.47 14.78 9.44
C GLU A 660 2.64 14.52 10.38
N ALA A 661 3.41 15.57 10.70
CA ALA A 661 4.48 15.49 11.68
C ALA A 661 3.94 15.16 13.09
N SER A 662 2.75 15.65 13.45
CA SER A 662 2.10 15.27 14.71
C SER A 662 1.83 13.77 14.79
N ILE A 663 1.32 13.16 13.72
CA ILE A 663 1.01 11.72 13.69
C ILE A 663 2.30 10.91 13.85
N LYS A 664 3.32 11.20 13.02
CA LYS A 664 4.62 10.53 13.09
C LYS A 664 5.29 10.68 14.46
N LEU A 665 5.19 11.87 15.04
CA LEU A 665 5.75 12.15 16.36
C LEU A 665 5.07 11.29 17.44
N VAL A 666 3.73 11.22 17.45
CA VAL A 666 2.99 10.37 18.40
C VAL A 666 3.32 8.90 18.18
N GLN A 667 3.47 8.43 16.94
CA GLN A 667 3.86 7.05 16.62
C GLN A 667 5.28 6.70 17.08
N ALA A 668 6.22 7.63 16.95
CA ALA A 668 7.59 7.50 17.44
C ALA A 668 7.62 7.43 18.96
N VAL A 669 6.90 8.35 19.63
CA VAL A 669 6.77 8.39 21.09
C VAL A 669 6.06 7.14 21.64
N GLY A 670 5.06 6.63 20.92
CA GLY A 670 4.35 5.40 21.28
C GLY A 670 5.18 4.12 21.21
N ARG A 671 6.46 4.20 20.79
CA ARG A 671 7.40 3.07 20.88
C ARG A 671 7.92 2.82 22.28
N LEU A 672 7.85 3.83 23.16
CA LEU A 672 8.31 3.74 24.54
C LEU A 672 7.38 2.88 25.42
N ILE A 673 6.07 3.14 25.37
CA ILE A 673 5.08 2.49 26.26
C ILE A 673 4.11 1.65 25.43
N ARG A 674 4.21 0.32 25.56
CA ARG A 674 3.41 -0.69 24.85
C ARG A 674 2.72 -1.66 25.80
N THR A 675 3.25 -1.81 27.01
CA THR A 675 2.72 -2.66 28.08
C THR A 675 2.59 -1.87 29.38
N GLU A 676 1.81 -2.40 30.32
CA GLU A 676 1.61 -1.81 31.66
C GLU A 676 2.89 -1.80 32.52
N ARG A 677 3.93 -2.54 32.11
CA ARG A 677 5.22 -2.63 32.81
C ARG A 677 6.32 -1.80 32.15
N ASP A 678 6.07 -1.29 30.96
CA ASP A 678 7.06 -0.49 30.25
C ASP A 678 7.29 0.81 31.03
N TYR A 679 8.52 1.28 31.01
CA TYR A 679 8.90 2.54 31.60
C TYR A 679 9.99 3.20 30.78
N GLY A 680 10.18 4.50 30.98
CA GLY A 680 11.38 5.16 30.48
C GLY A 680 11.19 6.62 30.11
N ARG A 681 11.95 7.09 29.13
CA ARG A 681 12.04 8.50 28.78
C ARG A 681 11.89 8.73 27.28
N VAL A 682 11.19 9.79 26.91
CA VAL A 682 11.27 10.40 25.59
C VAL A 682 12.10 11.67 25.68
N THR A 683 13.07 11.83 24.79
CA THR A 683 13.82 13.08 24.63
C THR A 683 13.67 13.63 23.23
N ILE A 684 13.30 14.91 23.12
CA ILE A 684 13.18 15.58 21.81
C ILE A 684 14.22 16.69 21.73
N LEU A 685 15.17 16.55 20.80
CA LEU A 685 16.30 17.46 20.61
C LEU A 685 15.98 18.61 19.65
N ASP A 686 14.76 19.16 19.70
CA ASP A 686 14.30 20.19 18.76
C ASP A 686 13.71 21.41 19.48
N ASN A 687 14.44 22.53 19.49
CA ASN A 687 14.00 23.74 20.17
C ASN A 687 12.75 24.41 19.57
N ARG A 688 12.32 24.02 18.35
CA ARG A 688 11.11 24.56 17.74
C ARG A 688 9.86 24.14 18.49
N LEU A 689 9.92 23.01 19.19
CA LEU A 689 8.82 22.51 20.01
C LEU A 689 8.45 23.49 21.15
N GLN A 690 9.43 24.22 21.68
CA GLN A 690 9.24 25.26 22.69
C GLN A 690 9.10 26.67 22.08
N LYS A 691 9.87 26.97 21.02
CA LYS A 691 9.98 28.32 20.45
C LYS A 691 8.90 28.69 19.43
N GLN A 692 8.24 27.72 18.79
CA GLN A 692 7.27 27.97 17.72
C GLN A 692 5.82 27.79 18.19
N SER A 693 4.88 28.51 17.59
CA SER A 693 3.45 28.47 17.95
C SER A 693 2.84 27.08 17.78
N TYR A 694 3.17 26.38 16.69
CA TYR A 694 2.74 24.99 16.46
C TYR A 694 3.35 24.00 17.47
N GLY A 695 4.49 24.33 18.08
CA GLY A 695 5.18 23.46 19.03
C GLY A 695 4.32 23.15 20.25
N LYS A 696 3.55 24.13 20.74
CA LYS A 696 2.58 23.93 21.83
C LYS A 696 1.47 22.93 21.46
N ARG A 697 1.00 22.97 20.21
CA ARG A 697 -0.04 22.03 19.71
C ARG A 697 0.52 20.62 19.58
N LEU A 698 1.75 20.47 19.07
CA LEU A 698 2.46 19.18 19.02
C LEU A 698 2.69 18.61 20.43
N LEU A 699 3.10 19.43 21.40
CA LEU A 699 3.26 18.97 22.79
C LEU A 699 1.95 18.54 23.43
N ALA A 700 0.82 19.15 23.05
CA ALA A 700 -0.49 18.80 23.56
C ALA A 700 -1.05 17.52 22.95
N SER A 701 -0.57 17.10 21.77
CA SER A 701 -0.98 15.83 21.14
C SER A 701 -0.19 14.61 21.61
N LEU A 702 0.93 14.82 22.30
CA LEU A 702 1.70 13.74 22.92
C LEU A 702 0.96 13.13 24.11
N PRO A 703 1.23 11.85 24.45
CA PRO A 703 0.78 11.28 25.71
C PRO A 703 1.21 12.15 26.91
N PRO A 704 0.41 12.19 27.99
CA PRO A 704 0.65 13.05 29.15
C PRO A 704 1.78 12.51 30.04
N PHE A 705 2.99 12.43 29.51
CA PHE A 705 4.19 12.10 30.27
C PHE A 705 4.53 13.19 31.28
N LYS A 706 5.18 12.79 32.37
CA LYS A 706 5.76 13.71 33.33
C LYS A 706 6.84 14.56 32.65
N ARG A 707 6.68 15.87 32.64
CA ARG A 707 7.65 16.79 31.98
C ARG A 707 8.79 17.12 32.95
N ILE A 708 10.02 16.98 32.50
CA ILE A 708 11.25 17.23 33.27
C ILE A 708 12.15 18.27 32.62
#